data_AF-A0A938IR78-F1
#
_entry.id   AF-A0A938IR78-F1
#
_cell.length_a   1.000
_cell.length_b   1.000
_cell.length_c   1.000
_cell.angle_alpha   90.00
_cell.angle_beta   90.00
_cell.angle_gamma   90.00
#
_symmetry.space_group_name_H-M   'P 1'
#
loop_
_entity.id
_entity.type
_entity.pdbx_description
1 polymer ?
#
loop_
_entity_poly.entity_id
_entity_poly.type
_entity_poly.pdbx_seq_one_letter_code
_entity_poly.pdbx_strand_id
1 'polypeptide(L)'
;MLHTPEILAPEIPRPADWDAAADRFLRRASRRVGFELPTDMLRALPKPYRYLVPAARAARDIALIALNEDDEREIVELRPLRGPRAGEAAYEIRLIGGKERALDELLPMLQNMGLRVADQLLFKLNLRVGAWFIRSFIVEPATSSMASMARSRARLLEALKATLSAKVESDALNGLVLGAQLDWRQIDLFRAYCNYYQQLGVRVERARIYRALLRSPASVELLYRYFEARFTPDRGGRDSFQTELDVLTPIRAQLVDVLDKVVDSSDDRILRDLFNLIDATVRTNFYFSGDWARNFIALKISSLGVFNMPPPKPMAEIYVHSPSMEGIHLRGAKVARGGVRWSDRPEDFRSEILALMQTQMIKNALIVPQGAKGGFVLKLSYADAAQRQRLGKEAYCQFLHGLLDLTDNLKHTKIVRPPELVAYDDADPYLVVAADKGTATWADIANQISQSYGFWLGDAFASGGAHGYHHKRLGITARGAWVCVRRHFRELGRNIDAGPFTVVGVGSMDGDVFGNGMLYTRNIRLLGAFDGQYIFLDPNPDPLASFGERRRLFELPQSTWRDYNPALISQGGGVYRRDAKDISLSPEVRAWLGVRHSTTDGEALVRWLLTAPVDLLWMGGVGTYVKASSETNESVGDRVNDDARVDALQLRAKVVGEGANLAFTQRARIEYALKGGRINTDAVDNSAGVDLSDHEVNLKTLLRAPPDENAPKLNDANGLLESLTEEVCASVLQDNDQQSLCLSLDRVRCRANLDPFMDLAEQLENAGYINASAEAFPTRKDVSARETKELTRPELALLMASSKLALKQRLLEDESFLQGSWANDFLASYFPEYVRSHFPEQIRSHSLAREIAVTVICNKVIDEAGVRFLLLGEGLVPTLLSYAAKLYLSFDEIFEGDRWRAAFRARNDLEAAREYGLFLQLQDALAYMCHWAMRRGYRLSPDDEEIERWRSDLSNYRERVEAGEPAREQSLGEPYFDRLGNFPFLVALTRESGEDMRVAGTYFDQAANLFGLQKLTAFLEDVKPRDRWEQQLQSALDARMRDASARIASMQLLNGVSDARTLFRNVGLEFRLAGLERLAFKLEAAPFTTLTPIAAFVAELNALVDACDAAYRNHSGKRAKGARSGRRISAQAGAS
;
A
#
# COMPACT_ATOMS: atom_id res chain seq x y z
N MET A 1 23.02 -70.40 1.20
CA MET A 1 23.82 -71.10 0.18
C MET A 1 24.51 -70.04 -0.66
N LEU A 2 25.82 -69.91 -0.46
CA LEU A 2 26.69 -68.90 -1.04
C LEU A 2 27.25 -69.44 -2.37
N HIS A 3 26.91 -68.79 -3.48
CA HIS A 3 27.68 -68.90 -4.72
C HIS A 3 28.14 -67.50 -5.12
N THR A 4 29.36 -67.18 -4.75
CA THR A 4 30.18 -66.10 -5.30
C THR A 4 30.73 -66.56 -6.65
N PRO A 5 30.59 -65.79 -7.74
CA PRO A 5 31.48 -65.90 -8.88
C PRO A 5 32.72 -65.04 -8.61
N GLU A 6 33.86 -65.70 -8.50
CA GLU A 6 35.19 -65.08 -8.60
C GLU A 6 35.31 -64.32 -9.94
N ILE A 7 35.55 -63.01 -9.88
CA ILE A 7 36.10 -62.25 -11.00
C ILE A 7 37.32 -61.48 -10.49
N LEU A 8 38.46 -62.16 -10.62
CA LEU A 8 39.83 -61.67 -10.83
C LEU A 8 40.06 -60.17 -10.58
N ALA A 9 40.49 -59.85 -9.35
CA ALA A 9 41.45 -58.77 -9.15
C ALA A 9 42.79 -59.21 -9.73
N PRO A 10 43.51 -58.39 -10.53
CA PRO A 10 44.91 -58.66 -10.77
C PRO A 10 45.64 -58.60 -9.42
N GLU A 11 46.41 -59.64 -9.09
CA GLU A 11 47.29 -59.66 -7.93
C GLU A 11 48.13 -58.38 -7.90
N ILE A 12 47.82 -57.49 -6.94
CA ILE A 12 48.67 -56.34 -6.63
C ILE A 12 49.89 -56.91 -5.90
N PRO A 13 51.12 -56.83 -6.45
CA PRO A 13 52.28 -57.31 -5.74
C PRO A 13 52.45 -56.46 -4.48
N ARG A 14 52.49 -57.10 -3.31
CA ARG A 14 52.91 -56.42 -2.07
C ARG A 14 54.35 -55.91 -2.29
N PRO A 15 54.63 -54.61 -2.13
CA PRO A 15 56.00 -54.19 -2.00
C PRO A 15 56.35 -54.21 -0.51
N ALA A 16 57.41 -54.94 -0.15
CA ALA A 16 58.19 -54.68 1.05
C ALA A 16 58.79 -53.23 1.08
N ASP A 17 58.50 -52.41 0.07
CA ASP A 17 58.97 -51.05 -0.17
C ASP A 17 57.84 -49.99 -0.21
N TRP A 18 56.61 -50.27 0.26
CA TRP A 18 55.51 -49.26 0.24
C TRP A 18 55.89 -47.99 1.02
N ASP A 19 56.43 -48.15 2.22
CA ASP A 19 56.82 -47.02 3.09
C ASP A 19 57.95 -46.20 2.45
N ALA A 20 58.97 -46.84 1.89
CA ALA A 20 60.07 -46.11 1.23
C ALA A 20 59.65 -45.51 -0.11
N ALA A 21 58.73 -46.13 -0.85
CA ALA A 21 58.12 -45.52 -2.02
C ALA A 21 57.31 -44.28 -1.64
N ALA A 22 56.49 -44.34 -0.59
CA ALA A 22 55.68 -43.22 -0.12
C ALA A 22 56.56 -42.06 0.37
N ASP A 23 57.62 -42.36 1.12
CA ASP A 23 58.63 -41.38 1.55
C ASP A 23 59.33 -40.72 0.35
N ARG A 24 59.74 -41.48 -0.66
CA ARG A 24 60.32 -40.93 -1.91
C ARG A 24 59.35 -39.98 -2.63
N PHE A 25 58.07 -40.34 -2.73
CA PHE A 25 57.07 -39.47 -3.34
C PHE A 25 56.82 -38.20 -2.52
N LEU A 26 56.78 -38.30 -1.18
CA LEU A 26 56.56 -37.16 -0.30
C LEU A 26 57.76 -36.20 -0.28
N ARG A 27 59.00 -36.72 -0.28
CA ARG A 27 60.21 -35.89 -0.45
C ARG A 27 60.25 -35.19 -1.80
N ARG A 28 59.81 -35.86 -2.87
CA ARG A 28 59.69 -35.24 -4.19
C ARG A 28 58.62 -34.14 -4.21
N ALA A 29 57.49 -34.35 -3.52
CA ALA A 29 56.47 -33.33 -3.33
C ALA A 29 57.01 -32.14 -2.52
N SER A 30 57.73 -32.39 -1.42
CA SER A 30 58.37 -31.37 -0.57
C SER A 30 59.27 -30.43 -1.37
N ARG A 31 60.13 -30.99 -2.25
CA ARG A 31 60.98 -30.20 -3.16
C ARG A 31 60.19 -29.34 -4.14
N ARG A 32 58.98 -29.77 -4.52
CA ARG A 32 58.13 -29.06 -5.48
C ARG A 32 57.31 -27.95 -4.83
N VAL A 33 56.88 -28.13 -3.58
CA VAL A 33 56.11 -27.13 -2.82
C VAL A 33 57.00 -26.16 -2.04
N GLY A 34 58.30 -26.42 -1.92
CA GLY A 34 59.27 -25.51 -1.31
C GLY A 34 59.30 -25.53 0.23
N PHE A 35 58.66 -26.52 0.86
CA PHE A 35 58.60 -26.74 2.30
C PHE A 35 58.70 -28.25 2.60
N GLU A 36 59.29 -28.60 3.74
CA GLU A 36 59.50 -29.99 4.15
C GLU A 36 58.20 -30.62 4.67
N LEU A 37 57.61 -31.53 3.90
CA LEU A 37 56.38 -32.21 4.30
C LEU A 37 56.68 -33.31 5.35
N PRO A 38 55.80 -33.49 6.34
CA PRO A 38 56.02 -34.37 7.49
C PRO A 38 56.02 -35.86 7.10
N THR A 39 57.23 -36.44 6.98
CA THR A 39 57.42 -37.87 6.63
C THR A 39 56.98 -38.82 7.74
N ASP A 40 56.94 -38.37 8.98
CA ASP A 40 56.43 -39.10 10.14
C ASP A 40 54.92 -39.38 10.03
N MET A 41 54.14 -38.51 9.39
CA MET A 41 52.70 -38.72 9.17
C MET A 41 52.38 -39.93 8.29
N LEU A 42 53.29 -40.32 7.39
CA LEU A 42 53.14 -41.56 6.60
C LEU A 42 53.12 -42.80 7.50
N ARG A 43 53.88 -42.78 8.60
CA ARG A 43 53.95 -43.89 9.57
C ARG A 43 52.72 -43.97 10.48
N ALA A 44 51.92 -42.90 10.55
CA ALA A 44 50.67 -42.85 11.29
C ALA A 44 49.47 -43.39 10.49
N LEU A 45 49.63 -43.67 9.19
CA LEU A 45 48.55 -44.18 8.34
C LEU A 45 48.12 -45.61 8.77
N PRO A 46 46.80 -45.90 8.91
CA PRO A 46 46.30 -47.21 9.32
C PRO A 46 46.67 -48.34 8.35
N LYS A 47 46.82 -49.56 8.87
CA LYS A 47 47.11 -50.75 8.03
C LYS A 47 46.09 -50.96 6.88
N PRO A 48 44.75 -50.83 7.10
CA PRO A 48 43.79 -50.95 6.01
C PRO A 48 43.99 -49.90 4.90
N TYR A 49 44.38 -48.67 5.27
CA TYR A 49 44.68 -47.61 4.32
C TYR A 49 45.89 -47.98 3.45
N ARG A 50 47.00 -48.43 4.06
CA ARG A 50 48.21 -48.83 3.32
C ARG A 50 47.98 -50.03 2.41
N TYR A 51 47.06 -50.92 2.78
CA TYR A 51 46.69 -52.08 1.98
C TYR A 51 45.92 -51.70 0.71
N LEU A 52 45.00 -50.73 0.82
CA LEU A 52 44.09 -50.33 -0.27
C LEU A 52 44.61 -49.16 -1.11
N VAL A 53 45.52 -48.34 -0.58
CA VAL A 53 45.96 -47.08 -1.22
C VAL A 53 47.43 -47.15 -1.67
N PRO A 54 47.73 -46.88 -2.97
CA PRO A 54 49.11 -46.86 -3.46
C PRO A 54 50.00 -45.80 -2.80
N ALA A 55 51.29 -46.09 -2.63
CA ALA A 55 52.27 -45.23 -1.96
C ALA A 55 52.33 -43.78 -2.51
N ALA A 56 52.27 -43.60 -3.84
CA ALA A 56 52.24 -42.28 -4.47
C ALA A 56 50.98 -41.47 -4.07
N ARG A 57 49.86 -42.16 -3.87
CA ARG A 57 48.59 -41.55 -3.47
C ARG A 57 48.60 -41.20 -1.99
N ALA A 58 49.13 -42.08 -1.15
CA ALA A 58 49.31 -41.80 0.27
C ALA A 58 50.20 -40.56 0.52
N ALA A 59 51.30 -40.42 -0.24
CA ALA A 59 52.14 -39.24 -0.17
C ALA A 59 51.41 -37.95 -0.57
N ARG A 60 50.55 -38.00 -1.59
CA ARG A 60 49.71 -36.85 -1.99
C ARG A 60 48.70 -36.50 -0.91
N ASP A 61 48.05 -37.49 -0.30
CA ASP A 61 47.03 -37.25 0.72
C ASP A 61 47.65 -36.64 1.99
N ILE A 62 48.85 -37.10 2.40
CA ILE A 62 49.63 -36.44 3.47
C ILE A 62 50.04 -35.02 3.07
N ALA A 63 50.48 -34.80 1.83
CA ALA A 63 50.83 -33.46 1.36
C ALA A 63 49.64 -32.50 1.41
N LEU A 64 48.45 -32.96 1.01
CA LEU A 64 47.21 -32.17 1.06
C LEU A 64 46.82 -31.83 2.49
N ILE A 65 46.89 -32.80 3.40
CA ILE A 65 46.60 -32.58 4.83
C ILE A 65 47.58 -31.58 5.43
N ALA A 66 48.88 -31.76 5.20
CA ALA A 66 49.92 -30.88 5.76
C ALA A 66 49.84 -29.44 5.21
N LEU A 67 49.42 -29.25 3.96
CA LEU A 67 49.23 -27.92 3.37
C LEU A 67 47.97 -27.21 3.85
N ASN A 68 47.05 -27.91 4.52
CA ASN A 68 45.78 -27.38 5.00
C ASN A 68 45.58 -27.69 6.49
N GLU A 69 46.67 -27.81 7.26
CA GLU A 69 46.62 -28.10 8.71
C GLU A 69 45.85 -27.02 9.48
N ASP A 70 46.00 -25.75 9.09
CA ASP A 70 45.34 -24.60 9.70
C ASP A 70 43.97 -24.23 9.05
N ASP A 71 43.57 -24.92 7.98
CA ASP A 71 42.33 -24.64 7.24
C ASP A 71 41.27 -25.70 7.61
N GLU A 72 40.24 -25.32 8.36
CA GLU A 72 39.12 -26.21 8.73
C GLU A 72 38.25 -26.65 7.51
N ARG A 73 38.64 -26.29 6.28
CA ARG A 73 37.91 -26.61 5.05
C ARG A 73 38.12 -28.04 4.59
N GLU A 74 37.06 -28.60 4.03
CA GLU A 74 37.12 -29.90 3.37
C GLU A 74 37.74 -29.82 1.99
N ILE A 75 38.71 -30.70 1.74
CA ILE A 75 39.35 -30.87 0.46
C ILE A 75 38.54 -31.88 -0.35
N VAL A 76 38.07 -31.45 -1.52
CA VAL A 76 37.34 -32.30 -2.48
C VAL A 76 38.20 -32.56 -3.70
N GLU A 77 38.44 -33.83 -4.03
CA GLU A 77 39.14 -34.23 -5.24
C GLU A 77 38.27 -35.13 -6.12
N LEU A 78 38.31 -34.90 -7.44
CA LEU A 78 37.68 -35.76 -8.44
C LEU A 78 38.77 -36.33 -9.35
N ARG A 79 38.80 -37.66 -9.52
CA ARG A 79 39.78 -38.34 -10.35
C ARG A 79 39.11 -39.37 -11.27
N PRO A 80 39.44 -39.42 -12.57
CA PRO A 80 38.99 -40.51 -13.43
C PRO A 80 39.68 -41.83 -13.02
N LEU A 81 38.90 -42.90 -12.92
CA LEU A 81 39.39 -44.27 -12.81
C LEU A 81 39.46 -44.89 -14.21
N ARG A 82 40.40 -45.82 -14.41
CA ARG A 82 40.40 -46.64 -15.62
C ARG A 82 39.34 -47.71 -15.45
N GLY A 83 38.24 -47.58 -16.18
CA GLY A 83 37.18 -48.60 -16.19
C GLY A 83 37.63 -49.91 -16.85
N PRO A 84 36.90 -51.01 -16.63
CA PRO A 84 37.21 -52.31 -17.21
C PRO A 84 36.95 -52.40 -18.74
N ARG A 85 36.18 -51.47 -19.32
CA ARG A 85 35.89 -51.37 -20.77
C ARG A 85 36.19 -49.96 -21.31
N ALA A 86 36.58 -49.88 -22.58
CA ALA A 86 36.76 -48.60 -23.28
C ALA A 86 35.39 -47.91 -23.44
N GLY A 87 35.16 -46.82 -22.71
CA GLY A 87 33.93 -46.02 -22.76
C GLY A 87 33.19 -45.86 -21.42
N GLU A 88 33.46 -46.72 -20.43
CA GLU A 88 32.88 -46.63 -19.08
C GLU A 88 33.88 -45.94 -18.13
N ALA A 89 33.80 -44.61 -18.03
CA ALA A 89 34.65 -43.85 -17.11
C ALA A 89 33.96 -43.75 -15.74
N ALA A 90 34.35 -44.62 -14.80
CA ALA A 90 34.08 -44.41 -13.38
C ALA A 90 35.02 -43.33 -12.82
N TYR A 91 34.59 -42.61 -11.80
CA TYR A 91 35.38 -41.56 -11.16
C TYR A 91 35.44 -41.79 -9.65
N GLU A 92 36.53 -41.35 -9.03
CA GLU A 92 36.71 -41.34 -7.59
C GLU A 92 36.52 -39.90 -7.08
N ILE A 93 35.54 -39.69 -6.19
CA ILE A 93 35.42 -38.48 -5.39
C ILE A 93 36.04 -38.76 -4.02
N ARG A 94 37.03 -37.97 -3.61
CA ARG A 94 37.55 -37.98 -2.24
C ARG A 94 37.19 -36.71 -1.50
N LEU A 95 36.71 -36.89 -0.27
CA LEU A 95 36.50 -35.87 0.74
C LEU A 95 37.54 -36.08 1.83
N ILE A 96 38.37 -35.07 2.09
CA ILE A 96 39.43 -35.10 3.10
C ILE A 96 39.20 -33.92 4.04
N GLY A 97 39.02 -34.17 5.33
CA GLY A 97 38.78 -33.10 6.32
C GLY A 97 38.97 -33.55 7.77
N GLY A 98 39.02 -32.58 8.68
CA GLY A 98 39.17 -32.82 10.13
C GLY A 98 37.89 -33.29 10.84
N LYS A 99 36.73 -33.22 10.18
CA LYS A 99 35.42 -33.64 10.71
C LYS A 99 34.98 -34.96 10.08
N GLU A 100 34.50 -35.89 10.90
CA GLU A 100 33.84 -37.09 10.40
C GLU A 100 32.44 -36.73 9.90
N ARG A 101 32.18 -36.96 8.61
CA ARG A 101 30.85 -36.82 8.01
C ARG A 101 30.21 -38.17 7.80
N ALA A 102 28.93 -38.28 8.14
CA ALA A 102 28.18 -39.53 8.07
C ALA A 102 27.76 -39.88 6.63
N LEU A 103 27.39 -41.14 6.39
CA LEU A 103 27.06 -41.59 5.02
C LEU A 103 25.73 -41.02 4.53
N ASP A 104 24.75 -41.05 5.42
CA ASP A 104 23.41 -40.52 5.25
C ASP A 104 23.40 -39.01 4.99
N GLU A 105 24.43 -38.29 5.42
CA GLU A 105 24.66 -36.89 5.05
C GLU A 105 25.15 -36.76 3.59
N LEU A 106 26.14 -37.56 3.19
CA LEU A 106 26.87 -37.39 1.93
C LEU A 106 26.22 -38.07 0.71
N LEU A 107 25.59 -39.21 0.92
CA LEU A 107 24.99 -40.00 -0.15
C LEU A 107 23.86 -39.25 -0.86
N PRO A 108 22.91 -38.57 -0.17
CA PRO A 108 21.91 -37.73 -0.81
C PRO A 108 22.54 -36.60 -1.63
N MET A 109 23.62 -35.98 -1.14
CA MET A 109 24.30 -34.89 -1.87
C MET A 109 24.84 -35.36 -3.22
N LEU A 110 25.51 -36.53 -3.25
CA LEU A 110 26.03 -37.10 -4.50
C LEU A 110 24.90 -37.50 -5.46
N GLN A 111 23.84 -38.11 -4.94
CA GLN A 111 22.66 -38.49 -5.73
C GLN A 111 21.96 -37.27 -6.34
N ASN A 112 21.81 -36.21 -5.56
CA ASN A 112 21.24 -34.93 -5.99
C ASN A 112 22.05 -34.26 -7.09
N MET A 113 23.36 -34.55 -7.20
CA MET A 113 24.21 -34.09 -8.31
C MET A 113 24.12 -34.97 -9.57
N GLY A 114 23.21 -35.95 -9.59
CA GLY A 114 23.07 -36.87 -10.70
C GLY A 114 24.14 -37.96 -10.72
N LEU A 115 24.73 -38.29 -9.56
CA LEU A 115 25.73 -39.35 -9.43
C LEU A 115 25.13 -40.61 -8.81
N ARG A 116 25.52 -41.75 -9.34
CA ARG A 116 25.32 -43.06 -8.71
C ARG A 116 26.60 -43.48 -8.02
N VAL A 117 26.51 -43.82 -6.74
CA VAL A 117 27.62 -44.34 -5.95
C VAL A 117 27.70 -45.85 -6.12
N ALA A 118 28.80 -46.34 -6.68
CA ALA A 118 29.07 -47.75 -6.90
C ALA A 118 29.80 -48.41 -5.72
N ASP A 119 30.72 -47.68 -5.08
CA ASP A 119 31.48 -48.16 -3.92
C ASP A 119 31.88 -46.99 -3.02
N GLN A 120 32.18 -47.26 -1.75
CA GLN A 120 32.64 -46.27 -0.79
C GLN A 120 33.67 -46.83 0.21
N LEU A 121 34.63 -45.98 0.59
CA LEU A 121 35.64 -46.27 1.60
C LEU A 121 35.75 -45.10 2.59
N LEU A 122 35.94 -45.41 3.87
CA LEU A 122 36.22 -44.43 4.92
C LEU A 122 37.51 -44.82 5.66
N PHE A 123 38.40 -43.85 5.82
CA PHE A 123 39.62 -44.00 6.60
C PHE A 123 39.72 -42.90 7.65
N LYS A 124 39.84 -43.30 8.92
CA LYS A 124 40.19 -42.41 10.03
C LYS A 124 41.70 -42.42 10.23
N LEU A 125 42.33 -41.26 10.10
CA LEU A 125 43.76 -41.04 10.26
C LEU A 125 43.98 -40.29 11.58
N ASN A 126 44.72 -40.91 12.51
CA ASN A 126 45.12 -40.24 13.75
C ASN A 126 46.52 -39.66 13.53
N LEU A 127 46.60 -38.40 13.13
CA LEU A 127 47.84 -37.73 12.77
C LEU A 127 48.26 -36.79 13.91
N ARG A 128 49.51 -36.29 13.87
CA ARG A 128 49.99 -35.29 14.85
C ARG A 128 49.14 -34.02 14.85
N VAL A 129 48.62 -33.69 13.68
CA VAL A 129 47.79 -32.52 13.36
C VAL A 129 46.31 -32.70 13.74
N GLY A 130 45.98 -33.76 14.49
CA GLY A 130 44.61 -34.13 14.86
C GLY A 130 44.04 -35.30 14.05
N ALA A 131 42.75 -35.58 14.28
CA ALA A 131 42.03 -36.62 13.55
C ALA A 131 41.60 -36.10 12.17
N TRP A 132 41.93 -36.86 11.12
CA TRP A 132 41.54 -36.57 9.75
C TRP A 132 40.79 -37.75 9.15
N PHE A 133 39.81 -37.46 8.31
CA PHE A 133 38.97 -38.45 7.67
C PHE A 133 39.13 -38.35 6.16
N ILE A 134 39.42 -39.48 5.52
CA ILE A 134 39.40 -39.60 4.06
C ILE A 134 38.24 -40.49 3.69
N ARG A 135 37.23 -39.91 3.03
CA ARG A 135 36.11 -40.64 2.47
C ARG A 135 36.18 -40.66 0.97
N SER A 136 36.19 -41.84 0.38
CA SER A 136 36.28 -42.05 -1.08
C SER A 136 34.99 -42.67 -1.59
N PHE A 137 34.49 -42.17 -2.70
CA PHE A 137 33.32 -42.67 -3.40
C PHE A 137 33.68 -42.98 -4.84
N ILE A 138 33.41 -44.20 -5.28
CA ILE A 138 33.45 -44.55 -6.71
C ILE A 138 32.08 -44.20 -7.27
N VAL A 139 32.05 -43.29 -8.25
CA VAL A 139 30.83 -42.73 -8.81
C VAL A 139 30.78 -42.84 -10.33
N GLU A 140 29.57 -42.98 -10.85
CA GLU A 140 29.22 -42.92 -12.27
C GLU A 140 28.02 -41.99 -12.47
N PRO A 141 27.81 -41.41 -13.68
CA PRO A 141 26.60 -40.65 -13.97
C PRO A 141 25.35 -41.52 -13.80
N ALA A 142 24.29 -40.97 -13.21
CA ALA A 142 23.05 -41.71 -12.97
C ALA A 142 22.31 -42.07 -14.28
N THR A 143 22.51 -41.32 -15.36
CA THR A 143 21.97 -41.62 -16.69
C THR A 143 23.03 -41.46 -17.78
N SER A 144 22.93 -42.29 -18.83
CA SER A 144 23.84 -42.25 -20.00
C SER A 144 23.70 -40.97 -20.85
N SER A 145 22.63 -40.21 -20.66
CA SER A 145 22.36 -38.92 -21.33
C SER A 145 23.06 -37.72 -20.70
N MET A 146 23.63 -37.87 -19.49
CA MET A 146 24.35 -36.79 -18.81
C MET A 146 25.69 -36.52 -19.49
N ALA A 147 26.10 -35.26 -19.51
CA ALA A 147 27.35 -34.87 -20.16
C ALA A 147 28.56 -35.53 -19.50
N SER A 148 29.63 -35.76 -20.29
CA SER A 148 30.90 -36.30 -19.79
C SER A 148 31.37 -35.61 -18.51
N MET A 149 31.53 -36.36 -17.42
CA MET A 149 32.04 -35.84 -16.13
C MET A 149 33.42 -35.20 -16.24
N ALA A 150 34.19 -35.54 -17.30
CA ALA A 150 35.44 -34.84 -17.59
C ALA A 150 35.21 -33.35 -17.91
N ARG A 151 34.14 -33.02 -18.64
CA ARG A 151 33.79 -31.63 -18.99
C ARG A 151 33.22 -30.86 -17.81
N SER A 152 32.44 -31.52 -16.95
CA SER A 152 31.84 -30.91 -15.75
C SER A 152 32.76 -30.90 -14.52
N ARG A 153 33.98 -31.44 -14.60
CA ARG A 153 34.86 -31.67 -13.43
C ARG A 153 34.99 -30.45 -12.52
N ALA A 154 35.29 -29.27 -13.08
CA ALA A 154 35.48 -28.06 -12.28
C ALA A 154 34.17 -27.63 -11.60
N ARG A 155 33.07 -27.60 -12.34
CA ARG A 155 31.73 -27.23 -11.81
C ARG A 155 31.24 -28.20 -10.74
N LEU A 156 31.46 -29.49 -10.95
CA LEU A 156 31.08 -30.53 -9.98
C LEU A 156 31.86 -30.39 -8.67
N LEU A 157 33.17 -30.13 -8.74
CA LEU A 157 33.97 -29.87 -7.54
C LEU A 157 33.53 -28.61 -6.80
N GLU A 158 33.26 -27.52 -7.52
CA GLU A 158 32.79 -26.29 -6.90
C GLU A 158 31.37 -26.44 -6.30
N ALA A 159 30.47 -27.15 -6.98
CA ALA A 159 29.14 -27.45 -6.44
C ALA A 159 29.19 -28.32 -5.19
N LEU A 160 30.07 -29.34 -5.15
CA LEU A 160 30.31 -30.15 -3.95
C LEU A 160 30.81 -29.30 -2.79
N LYS A 161 31.82 -28.45 -3.01
CA LYS A 161 32.33 -27.56 -1.97
C LYS A 161 31.26 -26.57 -1.49
N ALA A 162 30.47 -25.99 -2.39
CA ALA A 162 29.39 -25.06 -2.04
C ALA A 162 28.32 -25.76 -1.19
N THR A 163 27.93 -26.99 -1.56
CA THR A 163 26.95 -27.78 -0.81
C THR A 163 27.48 -28.18 0.57
N LEU A 164 28.73 -28.65 0.65
CA LEU A 164 29.38 -29.07 1.91
C LEU A 164 29.57 -27.91 2.90
N SER A 165 29.76 -26.70 2.38
CA SER A 165 29.88 -25.45 3.16
C SER A 165 28.52 -24.77 3.39
N ALA A 166 27.40 -25.40 3.02
CA ALA A 166 26.04 -24.87 3.15
C ALA A 166 25.81 -23.51 2.45
N LYS A 167 26.62 -23.20 1.42
CA LYS A 167 26.43 -22.01 0.55
C LYS A 167 25.31 -22.19 -0.47
N VAL A 168 24.84 -23.42 -0.67
CA VAL A 168 23.73 -23.78 -1.55
C VAL A 168 23.02 -25.01 -0.99
N GLU A 169 21.73 -25.15 -1.29
CA GLU A 169 20.91 -26.29 -0.88
C GLU A 169 21.33 -27.60 -1.59
N SER A 170 21.12 -28.72 -0.90
CA SER A 170 21.28 -30.05 -1.46
C SER A 170 19.92 -30.62 -1.90
N ASP A 171 19.56 -30.39 -3.16
CA ASP A 171 18.37 -30.98 -3.78
C ASP A 171 18.64 -31.41 -5.23
N ALA A 172 17.64 -32.03 -5.86
CA ALA A 172 17.74 -32.62 -7.19
C ALA A 172 18.17 -31.65 -8.31
N LEU A 173 17.99 -30.32 -8.17
CA LEU A 173 18.44 -29.36 -9.17
C LEU A 173 19.97 -29.33 -9.32
N ASN A 174 20.72 -29.81 -8.32
CA ASN A 174 22.17 -29.96 -8.45
C ASN A 174 22.57 -30.91 -9.60
N GLY A 175 21.67 -31.76 -10.08
CA GLY A 175 21.87 -32.60 -11.26
C GLY A 175 22.09 -31.80 -12.56
N LEU A 176 21.70 -30.52 -12.60
CA LEU A 176 21.94 -29.63 -13.73
C LEU A 176 23.43 -29.33 -13.95
N VAL A 177 24.31 -29.60 -12.99
CA VAL A 177 25.77 -29.55 -13.20
C VAL A 177 26.22 -30.52 -14.30
N LEU A 178 25.60 -31.71 -14.33
CA LEU A 178 25.86 -32.73 -15.34
C LEU A 178 24.89 -32.63 -16.52
N GLY A 179 23.63 -32.29 -16.26
CA GLY A 179 22.58 -32.21 -17.28
C GLY A 179 22.72 -31.01 -18.22
N ALA A 180 22.91 -29.81 -17.67
CA ALA A 180 22.88 -28.53 -18.40
C ALA A 180 24.21 -27.75 -18.33
N GLN A 181 25.29 -28.35 -17.79
CA GLN A 181 26.62 -27.71 -17.67
C GLN A 181 26.63 -26.40 -16.87
N LEU A 182 25.70 -26.25 -15.94
CA LEU A 182 25.62 -25.06 -15.08
C LEU A 182 26.53 -25.18 -13.85
N ASP A 183 27.04 -24.05 -13.36
CA ASP A 183 27.66 -23.98 -12.04
C ASP A 183 26.62 -23.88 -10.92
N TRP A 184 27.06 -24.01 -9.66
CA TRP A 184 26.15 -24.04 -8.52
C TRP A 184 25.34 -22.75 -8.33
N ARG A 185 25.90 -21.58 -8.69
CA ARG A 185 25.24 -20.28 -8.54
C ARG A 185 24.18 -20.10 -9.62
N GLN A 186 24.47 -20.52 -10.85
CA GLN A 186 23.51 -20.58 -11.95
C GLN A 186 22.33 -21.50 -11.62
N ILE A 187 22.58 -22.63 -10.95
CA ILE A 187 21.52 -23.54 -10.48
C ILE A 187 20.71 -22.90 -9.35
N ASP A 188 21.36 -22.17 -8.44
CA ASP A 188 20.68 -21.47 -7.35
C ASP A 188 19.76 -20.34 -7.85
N LEU A 189 20.08 -19.73 -9.00
CA LEU A 189 19.15 -18.83 -9.70
C LEU A 189 17.84 -19.54 -10.09
N PHE A 190 17.93 -20.76 -10.64
CA PHE A 190 16.73 -21.55 -10.94
C PHE A 190 15.98 -21.96 -9.66
N ARG A 191 16.68 -22.22 -8.55
CA ARG A 191 16.02 -22.40 -7.24
C ARG A 191 15.23 -21.16 -6.85
N ALA A 192 15.81 -19.96 -6.95
CA ALA A 192 15.12 -18.71 -6.65
C ALA A 192 13.82 -18.57 -7.47
N TYR A 193 13.88 -18.80 -8.79
CA TYR A 193 12.68 -18.77 -9.64
C TYR A 193 11.67 -19.88 -9.33
N CYS A 194 12.13 -21.10 -9.03
CA CYS A 194 11.23 -22.20 -8.65
C CYS A 194 10.51 -21.90 -7.34
N ASN A 195 11.23 -21.39 -6.33
CA ASN A 195 10.65 -21.04 -5.04
C ASN A 195 9.65 -19.89 -5.19
N TYR A 196 9.99 -18.85 -5.95
CA TYR A 196 9.05 -17.78 -6.29
C TYR A 196 7.81 -18.27 -7.05
N TYR A 197 7.99 -19.15 -8.05
CA TYR A 197 6.88 -19.72 -8.82
C TYR A 197 5.89 -20.48 -7.92
N GLN A 198 6.37 -21.17 -6.88
CA GLN A 198 5.50 -21.82 -5.91
C GLN A 198 4.69 -20.81 -5.08
N GLN A 199 5.30 -19.68 -4.70
CA GLN A 199 4.64 -18.61 -3.95
C GLN A 199 3.50 -17.93 -4.74
N LEU A 200 3.40 -18.14 -6.06
CA LEU A 200 2.26 -17.73 -6.88
C LEU A 200 1.01 -18.62 -6.70
N GLY A 201 1.03 -19.60 -5.79
CA GLY A 201 -0.11 -20.46 -5.49
C GLY A 201 -0.36 -21.55 -6.54
N VAL A 202 0.67 -21.90 -7.30
CA VAL A 202 0.60 -22.92 -8.35
C VAL A 202 0.39 -24.31 -7.72
N ARG A 203 -0.61 -25.05 -8.19
CA ARG A 203 -0.93 -26.42 -7.72
C ARG A 203 -0.02 -27.48 -8.35
N VAL A 204 1.30 -27.25 -8.31
CA VAL A 204 2.31 -28.18 -8.83
C VAL A 204 3.37 -28.42 -7.76
N GLU A 205 3.63 -29.69 -7.47
CA GLU A 205 4.64 -30.08 -6.47
C GLU A 205 6.06 -29.69 -6.91
N ARG A 206 6.90 -29.30 -5.94
CA ARG A 206 8.31 -28.91 -6.17
C ARG A 206 9.06 -29.94 -7.00
N ALA A 207 8.88 -31.22 -6.67
CA ALA A 207 9.52 -32.33 -7.35
C ALA A 207 9.17 -32.40 -8.85
N ARG A 208 7.97 -31.98 -9.25
CA ARG A 208 7.56 -31.93 -10.67
C ARG A 208 8.24 -30.79 -11.41
N ILE A 209 8.37 -29.62 -10.79
CA ILE A 209 9.10 -28.47 -11.36
C ILE A 209 10.56 -28.86 -11.60
N TYR A 210 11.21 -29.47 -10.60
CA TYR A 210 12.61 -29.91 -10.72
C TYR A 210 12.78 -30.96 -11.82
N ARG A 211 11.82 -31.90 -11.93
CA ARG A 211 11.83 -32.91 -12.98
C ARG A 211 11.73 -32.30 -14.38
N ALA A 212 10.89 -31.28 -14.58
CA ALA A 212 10.76 -30.59 -15.86
C ALA A 212 12.10 -29.97 -16.29
N LEU A 213 12.79 -29.29 -15.36
CA LEU A 213 14.11 -28.70 -15.61
C LEU A 213 15.18 -29.77 -15.91
N LEU A 214 15.22 -30.85 -15.12
CA LEU A 214 16.20 -31.94 -15.30
C LEU A 214 16.00 -32.75 -16.59
N ARG A 215 14.77 -32.83 -17.11
CA ARG A 215 14.46 -33.52 -18.37
C ARG A 215 14.70 -32.68 -19.62
N SER A 216 14.80 -31.37 -19.47
CA SER A 216 14.91 -30.42 -20.59
C SER A 216 16.17 -29.56 -20.50
N PRO A 217 17.38 -30.14 -20.45
CA PRO A 217 18.62 -29.39 -20.24
C PRO A 217 18.90 -28.34 -21.32
N ALA A 218 18.49 -28.59 -22.57
CA ALA A 218 18.61 -27.60 -23.65
C ALA A 218 17.74 -26.35 -23.41
N SER A 219 16.53 -26.53 -22.87
CA SER A 219 15.68 -25.42 -22.45
C SER A 219 16.34 -24.65 -21.31
N VAL A 220 16.86 -25.36 -20.29
CA VAL A 220 17.54 -24.74 -19.13
C VAL A 220 18.76 -23.92 -19.55
N GLU A 221 19.58 -24.43 -20.47
CA GLU A 221 20.72 -23.70 -21.02
C GLU A 221 20.27 -22.39 -21.71
N LEU A 222 19.25 -22.46 -22.56
CA LEU A 222 18.73 -21.28 -23.25
C LEU A 222 18.04 -20.28 -22.30
N LEU A 223 17.34 -20.76 -21.27
CA LEU A 223 16.77 -19.91 -20.22
C LEU A 223 17.86 -19.13 -19.48
N TYR A 224 18.95 -19.81 -19.11
CA TYR A 224 20.08 -19.14 -18.47
C TYR A 224 20.78 -18.18 -19.43
N ARG A 225 21.02 -18.57 -20.69
CA ARG A 225 21.61 -17.68 -21.70
C ARG A 225 20.77 -16.42 -21.93
N TYR A 226 19.44 -16.57 -21.90
CA TYR A 226 18.52 -15.44 -21.98
C TYR A 226 18.67 -14.52 -20.76
N PHE A 227 18.65 -15.07 -19.54
CA PHE A 227 18.90 -14.30 -18.31
C PHE A 227 20.25 -13.58 -18.33
N GLU A 228 21.32 -14.29 -18.73
CA GLU A 228 22.67 -13.76 -18.79
C GLU A 228 22.80 -12.62 -19.79
N ALA A 229 22.21 -12.76 -20.97
CA ALA A 229 22.17 -11.71 -21.97
C ALA A 229 21.44 -10.44 -21.50
N ARG A 230 20.45 -10.59 -20.60
CA ARG A 230 19.71 -9.45 -20.05
C ARG A 230 20.47 -8.70 -18.97
N PHE A 231 21.08 -9.41 -18.03
CA PHE A 231 21.53 -8.80 -16.78
C PHE A 231 23.03 -8.69 -16.62
N THR A 232 23.83 -9.24 -17.55
CA THR A 232 25.28 -9.02 -17.53
C THR A 232 25.59 -7.54 -17.78
N PRO A 233 26.26 -6.83 -16.87
CA PRO A 233 26.58 -5.41 -17.07
C PRO A 233 27.44 -5.20 -18.33
N ASP A 234 26.91 -4.48 -19.33
CA ASP A 234 27.65 -4.22 -20.56
C ASP A 234 28.72 -3.13 -20.36
N ARG A 235 29.98 -3.55 -20.33
CA ARG A 235 31.13 -2.64 -20.25
C ARG A 235 31.45 -1.94 -21.58
N GLY A 236 30.82 -2.36 -22.68
CA GLY A 236 30.98 -1.82 -24.04
C GLY A 236 29.91 -0.81 -24.47
N GLY A 237 28.87 -0.59 -23.66
CA GLY A 237 27.88 0.48 -23.85
C GLY A 237 26.87 0.28 -24.98
N ARG A 238 26.47 -0.96 -25.31
CA ARG A 238 25.33 -1.16 -26.24
C ARG A 238 24.05 -0.61 -25.63
N ASP A 239 23.25 0.04 -26.46
CA ASP A 239 21.93 0.46 -26.07
C ASP A 239 20.98 -0.75 -25.89
N SER A 240 20.02 -0.57 -25.00
CA SER A 240 18.96 -1.52 -24.64
C SER A 240 18.20 -2.05 -25.85
N PHE A 241 17.82 -1.17 -26.80
CA PHE A 241 17.11 -1.55 -28.02
C PHE A 241 17.92 -2.49 -28.90
N GLN A 242 19.23 -2.27 -29.00
CA GLN A 242 20.11 -3.12 -29.79
C GLN A 242 20.33 -4.49 -29.14
N THR A 243 20.45 -4.52 -27.81
CA THR A 243 20.50 -5.79 -27.06
C THR A 243 19.23 -6.62 -27.26
N GLU A 244 18.07 -5.96 -27.26
CA GLU A 244 16.77 -6.57 -27.50
C GLU A 244 16.67 -7.23 -28.89
N LEU A 245 17.07 -6.52 -29.94
CA LEU A 245 17.01 -7.01 -31.32
C LEU A 245 18.09 -8.04 -31.65
N ASP A 246 19.36 -7.74 -31.35
CA ASP A 246 20.49 -8.51 -31.86
C ASP A 246 20.82 -9.74 -30.99
N VAL A 247 20.44 -9.72 -29.71
CA VAL A 247 20.79 -10.77 -28.74
C VAL A 247 19.55 -11.49 -28.21
N LEU A 248 18.59 -10.75 -27.66
CA LEU A 248 17.46 -11.36 -26.96
C LEU A 248 16.46 -12.01 -27.92
N THR A 249 16.13 -11.34 -29.03
CA THR A 249 15.17 -11.86 -30.02
C THR A 249 15.61 -13.21 -30.62
N PRO A 250 16.87 -13.41 -31.08
CA PRO A 250 17.34 -14.72 -31.53
C PRO A 250 17.30 -15.81 -30.46
N ILE A 251 17.60 -15.47 -29.20
CA ILE A 251 17.54 -16.43 -28.09
C ILE A 251 16.07 -16.83 -27.81
N ARG A 252 15.13 -15.88 -27.84
CA ARG A 252 13.69 -16.18 -27.70
C ARG A 252 13.20 -17.12 -28.79
N ALA A 253 13.59 -16.89 -30.04
CA ALA A 253 13.22 -17.79 -31.15
C ALA A 253 13.75 -19.22 -30.93
N GLN A 254 15.03 -19.35 -30.54
CA GLN A 254 15.61 -20.66 -30.20
C GLN A 254 14.91 -21.32 -29.01
N LEU A 255 14.53 -20.54 -28.00
CA LEU A 255 13.81 -21.04 -26.85
C LEU A 255 12.44 -21.60 -27.25
N VAL A 256 11.69 -20.89 -28.09
CA VAL A 256 10.40 -21.37 -28.65
C VAL A 256 10.60 -22.69 -29.39
N ASP A 257 11.59 -22.77 -30.30
CA ASP A 257 11.87 -23.99 -31.07
C ASP A 257 12.25 -25.20 -30.18
N VAL A 258 12.91 -24.97 -29.05
CA VAL A 258 13.28 -26.03 -28.10
C VAL A 258 12.11 -26.40 -27.19
N LEU A 259 11.30 -25.44 -26.76
CA LEU A 259 10.10 -25.69 -25.97
C LEU A 259 9.05 -26.47 -26.76
N ASP A 260 8.89 -26.19 -28.06
CA ASP A 260 7.97 -26.92 -28.94
C ASP A 260 8.33 -28.41 -29.12
N LYS A 261 9.55 -28.81 -28.74
CA LYS A 261 10.02 -30.21 -28.74
C LYS A 261 9.78 -30.93 -27.41
N VAL A 262 9.30 -30.23 -26.38
CA VAL A 262 8.99 -30.83 -25.08
C VAL A 262 7.70 -31.63 -25.20
N VAL A 263 7.81 -32.96 -25.05
CA VAL A 263 6.69 -33.89 -25.28
C VAL A 263 5.63 -33.83 -24.18
N ASP A 264 6.04 -33.64 -22.93
CA ASP A 264 5.12 -33.56 -21.78
C ASP A 264 4.59 -32.13 -21.66
N SER A 265 3.28 -31.95 -21.87
CA SER A 265 2.63 -30.64 -21.86
C SER A 265 2.69 -29.93 -20.52
N SER A 266 2.79 -30.67 -19.41
CA SER A 266 2.97 -30.09 -18.08
C SER A 266 4.41 -29.62 -17.88
N ASP A 267 5.41 -30.33 -18.42
CA ASP A 267 6.81 -29.87 -18.41
C ASP A 267 6.96 -28.62 -19.31
N ASP A 268 6.35 -28.59 -20.50
CA ASP A 268 6.33 -27.42 -21.41
C ASP A 268 5.74 -26.18 -20.73
N ARG A 269 4.56 -26.32 -20.09
CA ARG A 269 3.92 -25.22 -19.36
C ARG A 269 4.82 -24.66 -18.26
N ILE A 270 5.45 -25.52 -17.46
CA ILE A 270 6.36 -25.09 -16.38
C ILE A 270 7.53 -24.30 -16.96
N LEU A 271 8.14 -24.79 -18.04
CA LEU A 271 9.29 -24.12 -18.67
C LEU A 271 8.90 -22.77 -19.29
N ARG A 272 7.71 -22.66 -19.89
CA ARG A 272 7.16 -21.39 -20.40
C ARG A 272 6.84 -20.40 -19.29
N ASP A 273 6.27 -20.87 -18.19
CA ASP A 273 6.02 -20.03 -17.01
C ASP A 273 7.35 -19.51 -16.43
N LEU A 274 8.37 -20.37 -16.28
CA LEU A 274 9.71 -19.95 -15.82
C LEU A 274 10.38 -18.98 -16.80
N PHE A 275 10.21 -19.16 -18.11
CA PHE A 275 10.65 -18.19 -19.11
C PHE A 275 9.97 -16.83 -18.90
N ASN A 276 8.65 -16.80 -18.73
CA ASN A 276 7.92 -15.56 -18.48
C ASN A 276 8.35 -14.88 -17.18
N LEU A 277 8.66 -15.64 -16.12
CA LEU A 277 9.22 -15.06 -14.90
C LEU A 277 10.59 -14.41 -15.14
N ILE A 278 11.49 -15.10 -15.87
CA ILE A 278 12.79 -14.53 -16.24
C ILE A 278 12.62 -13.27 -17.09
N ASP A 279 11.66 -13.26 -18.01
CA ASP A 279 11.34 -12.12 -18.87
C ASP A 279 10.74 -10.94 -18.10
N ALA A 280 9.86 -11.21 -17.15
CA ALA A 280 9.22 -10.22 -16.29
C ALA A 280 10.17 -9.65 -15.20
N THR A 281 11.31 -10.28 -14.93
CA THR A 281 12.36 -9.70 -14.09
C THR A 281 12.88 -8.41 -14.72
N VAL A 282 12.97 -7.34 -13.93
CA VAL A 282 13.44 -6.02 -14.38
C VAL A 282 14.79 -5.62 -13.79
N ARG A 283 15.18 -6.20 -12.64
CA ARG A 283 16.47 -5.96 -11.97
C ARG A 283 16.94 -7.21 -11.20
N THR A 284 18.25 -7.40 -11.08
CA THR A 284 18.85 -8.44 -10.23
C THR A 284 20.25 -8.07 -9.76
N ASN A 285 20.64 -8.56 -8.57
CA ASN A 285 21.99 -8.39 -8.03
C ASN A 285 22.92 -9.57 -8.36
N PHE A 286 22.48 -10.52 -9.20
CA PHE A 286 23.17 -11.77 -9.47
C PHE A 286 24.65 -11.59 -9.87
N TYR A 287 24.96 -10.50 -10.60
CA TYR A 287 26.29 -10.15 -11.11
C TYR A 287 27.12 -9.22 -10.21
N PHE A 288 26.62 -8.85 -9.04
CA PHE A 288 27.36 -7.96 -8.14
C PHE A 288 28.63 -8.65 -7.61
N SER A 289 29.73 -7.90 -7.55
CA SER A 289 31.05 -8.46 -7.26
C SER A 289 31.40 -8.56 -5.77
N GLY A 290 30.70 -7.82 -4.90
CA GLY A 290 30.98 -7.78 -3.45
C GLY A 290 30.73 -9.12 -2.72
N ASP A 291 31.60 -9.43 -1.74
CA ASP A 291 31.57 -10.70 -0.98
C ASP A 291 30.21 -10.96 -0.29
N TRP A 292 29.54 -9.90 0.15
CA TRP A 292 28.22 -9.98 0.77
C TRP A 292 27.10 -10.28 -0.25
N ALA A 293 27.07 -9.57 -1.38
CA ALA A 293 26.06 -9.73 -2.44
C ALA A 293 26.12 -11.10 -3.13
N ARG A 294 27.20 -11.85 -2.93
CA ARG A 294 27.32 -13.23 -3.41
C ARG A 294 26.56 -14.25 -2.54
N ASN A 295 26.08 -13.89 -1.36
CA ASN A 295 25.44 -14.82 -0.42
C ASN A 295 23.92 -15.00 -0.62
N PHE A 296 23.29 -14.19 -1.46
CA PHE A 296 21.86 -14.26 -1.78
C PHE A 296 21.61 -13.77 -3.21
N ILE A 297 20.44 -14.09 -3.75
CA ILE A 297 19.97 -13.64 -5.07
C ILE A 297 18.71 -12.81 -4.86
N ALA A 298 18.73 -11.57 -5.33
CA ALA A 298 17.58 -10.68 -5.36
C ALA A 298 17.07 -10.51 -6.80
N LEU A 299 15.75 -10.57 -6.97
CA LEU A 299 15.03 -10.45 -8.24
C LEU A 299 13.90 -9.43 -8.06
N LYS A 300 13.90 -8.34 -8.84
CA LYS A 300 12.75 -7.44 -8.94
C LYS A 300 11.93 -7.84 -10.15
N ILE A 301 10.66 -8.21 -9.94
CA ILE A 301 9.76 -8.77 -10.95
C ILE A 301 8.59 -7.82 -11.17
N SER A 302 8.30 -7.50 -12.43
CA SER A 302 7.10 -6.75 -12.82
C SER A 302 5.89 -7.66 -12.78
N SER A 303 4.95 -7.43 -11.85
CA SER A 303 3.78 -8.31 -11.71
C SER A 303 2.83 -8.21 -12.91
N LEU A 304 2.82 -7.06 -13.60
CA LEU A 304 2.10 -6.87 -14.87
C LEU A 304 2.70 -7.70 -16.00
N GLY A 305 4.01 -7.94 -15.99
CA GLY A 305 4.71 -8.76 -16.98
C GLY A 305 4.50 -10.27 -16.81
N VAL A 306 4.02 -10.71 -15.64
CA VAL A 306 3.75 -12.12 -15.35
C VAL A 306 2.34 -12.50 -15.81
N PHE A 307 2.23 -13.35 -16.83
CA PHE A 307 0.96 -13.71 -17.47
C PHE A 307 -0.03 -14.34 -16.48
N ASN A 308 0.44 -15.29 -15.68
CA ASN A 308 -0.36 -16.06 -14.72
C ASN A 308 -0.32 -15.48 -13.29
N MET A 309 0.00 -14.18 -13.13
CA MET A 309 0.03 -13.53 -11.82
C MET A 309 -1.35 -13.56 -11.15
N PRO A 310 -1.51 -14.14 -9.96
CA PRO A 310 -2.78 -14.09 -9.23
C PRO A 310 -3.16 -12.65 -8.87
N PRO A 311 -4.44 -12.25 -9.02
CA PRO A 311 -4.91 -10.96 -8.54
C PRO A 311 -4.99 -10.90 -6.99
N PRO A 312 -4.86 -9.71 -6.39
CA PRO A 312 -4.46 -8.45 -7.04
C PRO A 312 -2.98 -8.45 -7.42
N LYS A 313 -2.63 -7.68 -8.46
CA LYS A 313 -1.26 -7.58 -8.97
C LYS A 313 -0.58 -6.34 -8.39
N PRO A 314 0.45 -6.46 -7.53
CA PRO A 314 1.29 -5.33 -7.15
C PRO A 314 1.95 -4.71 -8.39
N MET A 315 2.46 -3.48 -8.32
CA MET A 315 3.28 -2.90 -9.39
C MET A 315 4.54 -3.75 -9.64
N ALA A 316 5.22 -4.13 -8.56
CA ALA A 316 6.41 -4.98 -8.61
C ALA A 316 6.61 -5.77 -7.31
N GLU A 317 7.36 -6.87 -7.41
CA GLU A 317 7.74 -7.74 -6.30
C GLU A 317 9.26 -7.88 -6.25
N ILE A 318 9.88 -7.63 -5.10
CA ILE A 318 11.30 -7.92 -4.89
C ILE A 318 11.40 -9.21 -4.10
N TYR A 319 11.88 -10.27 -4.73
CA TYR A 319 12.10 -11.58 -4.13
C TYR A 319 13.58 -11.76 -3.80
N VAL A 320 13.89 -12.22 -2.58
CA VAL A 320 15.25 -12.46 -2.11
C VAL A 320 15.36 -13.91 -1.66
N HIS A 321 16.33 -14.62 -2.20
CA HIS A 321 16.59 -16.03 -1.95
C HIS A 321 17.99 -16.24 -1.39
N SER A 322 18.11 -17.02 -0.32
CA SER A 322 19.36 -17.61 0.14
C SER A 322 19.13 -19.02 0.67
N PRO A 323 20.18 -19.83 0.87
CA PRO A 323 20.03 -21.16 1.48
C PRO A 323 19.41 -21.13 2.89
N SER A 324 19.48 -19.97 3.55
CA SER A 324 19.03 -19.79 4.93
C SER A 324 17.65 -19.16 5.06
N MET A 325 17.18 -18.43 4.05
CA MET A 325 15.95 -17.63 4.12
C MET A 325 15.35 -17.35 2.75
N GLU A 326 14.04 -17.09 2.72
CA GLU A 326 13.33 -16.53 1.58
C GLU A 326 12.60 -15.27 2.04
N GLY A 327 12.56 -14.25 1.19
CA GLY A 327 11.92 -12.96 1.48
C GLY A 327 11.25 -12.36 0.26
N ILE A 328 10.18 -11.60 0.48
CA ILE A 328 9.45 -10.90 -0.57
C ILE A 328 9.00 -9.52 -0.12
N HIS A 329 9.12 -8.52 -0.99
CA HIS A 329 8.60 -7.18 -0.80
C HIS A 329 7.67 -6.80 -1.95
N LEU A 330 6.38 -6.65 -1.65
CA LEU A 330 5.32 -6.32 -2.60
C LEU A 330 5.07 -4.81 -2.58
N ARG A 331 5.02 -4.16 -3.75
CA ARG A 331 4.84 -2.70 -3.86
C ARG A 331 3.63 -2.35 -4.71
N GLY A 332 2.72 -1.54 -4.16
CA GLY A 332 1.59 -0.98 -4.92
C GLY A 332 1.98 0.13 -5.88
N ALA A 333 3.06 0.87 -5.60
CA ALA A 333 3.53 1.99 -6.43
C ALA A 333 5.04 2.26 -6.25
N LYS A 334 5.58 3.23 -7.03
CA LYS A 334 6.97 3.71 -6.89
C LYS A 334 7.19 4.38 -5.52
N VAL A 335 6.31 5.26 -5.09
CA VAL A 335 6.33 5.82 -3.72
C VAL A 335 5.41 4.96 -2.87
N ALA A 336 5.97 3.98 -2.18
CA ALA A 336 5.21 3.04 -1.36
C ALA A 336 5.97 2.67 -0.07
N ARG A 337 5.22 2.35 0.98
CA ARG A 337 5.74 2.08 2.32
C ARG A 337 5.04 0.88 2.94
N GLY A 338 5.82 0.05 3.63
CA GLY A 338 5.32 -1.20 4.20
C GLY A 338 6.17 -1.75 5.34
N GLY A 339 5.50 -2.36 6.33
CA GLY A 339 6.17 -3.13 7.37
C GLY A 339 6.79 -4.42 6.83
N VAL A 340 7.88 -4.89 7.44
CA VAL A 340 8.51 -6.18 7.12
C VAL A 340 8.15 -7.21 8.19
N ARG A 341 7.40 -8.25 7.83
CA ARG A 341 6.93 -9.30 8.75
C ARG A 341 7.85 -10.52 8.76
N TRP A 342 8.17 -11.02 9.96
CA TRP A 342 8.74 -12.36 10.09
C TRP A 342 7.60 -13.37 10.12
N SER A 343 7.45 -14.12 9.02
CA SER A 343 6.41 -15.14 8.85
C SER A 343 6.88 -16.52 9.33
N ASP A 344 5.93 -17.32 9.81
CA ASP A 344 6.08 -18.74 10.14
C ASP A 344 5.43 -19.66 9.09
N ARG A 345 5.06 -19.11 7.90
CA ARG A 345 4.37 -19.81 6.81
C ARG A 345 5.24 -20.00 5.56
N PRO A 346 6.29 -20.82 5.59
CA PRO A 346 7.24 -20.94 4.46
C PRO A 346 6.57 -21.36 3.14
N GLU A 347 5.50 -22.14 3.18
CA GLU A 347 4.84 -22.66 1.97
C GLU A 347 4.00 -21.62 1.22
N ASP A 348 3.50 -20.57 1.90
CA ASP A 348 2.58 -19.60 1.30
C ASP A 348 2.70 -18.16 1.85
N PHE A 349 3.85 -17.79 2.40
CA PHE A 349 4.05 -16.46 3.00
C PHE A 349 3.76 -15.32 2.03
N ARG A 350 3.96 -15.46 0.71
CA ARG A 350 3.55 -14.42 -0.25
C ARG A 350 2.07 -14.08 -0.15
N SER A 351 1.20 -15.07 0.04
CA SER A 351 -0.25 -14.84 0.18
C SER A 351 -0.56 -14.06 1.46
N GLU A 352 0.14 -14.37 2.56
CA GLU A 352 0.05 -13.59 3.81
C GLU A 352 0.50 -12.14 3.60
N ILE A 353 1.66 -11.94 2.97
CA ILE A 353 2.21 -10.60 2.72
C ILE A 353 1.35 -9.81 1.74
N LEU A 354 0.75 -10.46 0.73
CA LEU A 354 -0.17 -9.83 -0.22
C LEU A 354 -1.43 -9.32 0.47
N ALA A 355 -2.06 -10.13 1.33
CA ALA A 355 -3.24 -9.71 2.10
C ALA A 355 -2.94 -8.52 3.02
N LEU A 356 -1.76 -8.51 3.64
CA LEU A 356 -1.30 -7.39 4.47
C LEU A 356 -1.00 -6.14 3.63
N MET A 357 -0.42 -6.28 2.43
CA MET A 357 -0.21 -5.17 1.51
C MET A 357 -1.54 -4.52 1.08
N GLN A 358 -2.54 -5.33 0.73
CA GLN A 358 -3.88 -4.83 0.37
C GLN A 358 -4.50 -4.00 1.49
N THR A 359 -4.45 -4.52 2.72
CA THR A 359 -4.94 -3.80 3.91
C THR A 359 -4.17 -2.48 4.08
N GLN A 360 -2.86 -2.47 3.81
CA GLN A 360 -2.04 -1.27 3.88
C GLN A 360 -2.37 -0.26 2.79
N MET A 361 -2.85 -0.68 1.61
CA MET A 361 -3.24 0.26 0.53
C MET A 361 -4.40 1.15 0.97
N ILE A 362 -5.45 0.56 1.55
CA ILE A 362 -6.59 1.32 2.10
C ILE A 362 -6.13 2.21 3.25
N LYS A 363 -5.35 1.65 4.18
CA LYS A 363 -4.85 2.39 5.35
C LYS A 363 -3.99 3.61 4.97
N ASN A 364 -3.23 3.50 3.89
CA ASN A 364 -2.35 4.56 3.41
C ASN A 364 -3.08 5.59 2.51
N ALA A 365 -4.40 5.50 2.32
CA ALA A 365 -5.13 6.45 1.49
C ALA A 365 -4.92 7.92 1.92
N LEU A 366 -4.78 8.15 3.23
CA LEU A 366 -4.51 9.43 3.90
C LEU A 366 -3.10 9.98 3.65
N ILE A 367 -2.07 9.14 3.52
CA ILE A 367 -0.66 9.56 3.56
C ILE A 367 -0.01 9.57 2.18
N VAL A 368 1.21 10.09 2.07
CA VAL A 368 1.91 10.24 0.79
C VAL A 368 2.21 8.89 0.09
N PRO A 369 2.88 7.92 0.73
CA PRO A 369 3.22 6.66 0.08
C PRO A 369 2.02 5.70 0.00
N GLN A 370 1.86 5.02 -1.14
CA GLN A 370 0.90 3.92 -1.25
C GLN A 370 1.32 2.70 -0.43
N GLY A 371 0.45 1.69 -0.35
CA GLY A 371 0.72 0.46 0.39
C GLY A 371 1.84 -0.39 -0.23
N ALA A 372 2.79 -0.81 0.61
CA ALA A 372 3.71 -1.91 0.35
C ALA A 372 3.71 -2.88 1.54
N LYS A 373 4.30 -4.06 1.37
CA LYS A 373 4.56 -4.98 2.48
C LYS A 373 5.72 -5.89 2.19
N GLY A 374 6.60 -6.05 3.17
CA GLY A 374 7.67 -7.05 3.15
C GLY A 374 7.37 -8.22 4.06
N GLY A 375 7.98 -9.36 3.78
CA GLY A 375 8.08 -10.43 4.75
C GLY A 375 9.09 -11.48 4.37
N PHE A 376 9.56 -12.23 5.37
CA PHE A 376 10.55 -13.27 5.20
C PHE A 376 10.32 -14.47 6.11
N VAL A 377 10.90 -15.61 5.71
CA VAL A 377 10.84 -16.89 6.42
C VAL A 377 12.26 -17.46 6.58
N LEU A 378 12.48 -18.23 7.64
CA LEU A 378 13.71 -18.99 7.83
C LEU A 378 13.55 -20.39 7.22
N LYS A 379 14.56 -20.84 6.48
CA LYS A 379 14.64 -22.22 5.96
C LYS A 379 15.37 -23.16 6.92
N LEU A 380 16.27 -22.61 7.73
CA LEU A 380 17.07 -23.38 8.67
C LEU A 380 16.25 -23.76 9.91
N SER A 381 16.43 -25.00 10.36
CA SER A 381 15.97 -25.43 11.67
C SER A 381 16.82 -24.78 12.78
N TYR A 382 16.21 -24.57 13.95
CA TYR A 382 16.85 -23.98 15.12
C TYR A 382 16.53 -24.82 16.37
N ALA A 383 17.49 -24.91 17.28
CA ALA A 383 17.38 -25.71 18.50
C ALA A 383 16.70 -24.94 19.64
N ASP A 384 16.91 -23.62 19.72
CA ASP A 384 16.42 -22.77 20.80
C ASP A 384 16.01 -21.36 20.32
N ALA A 385 15.39 -20.60 21.23
CA ALA A 385 14.89 -19.25 20.96
C ALA A 385 16.01 -18.23 20.68
N ALA A 386 17.18 -18.37 21.30
CA ALA A 386 18.29 -17.44 21.11
C ALA A 386 18.92 -17.62 19.71
N GLN A 387 19.07 -18.87 19.26
CA GLN A 387 19.48 -19.19 17.91
C GLN A 387 18.44 -18.72 16.89
N ARG A 388 17.15 -18.96 17.15
CA ARG A 388 16.06 -18.47 16.30
C ARG A 388 16.16 -16.96 16.10
N GLN A 389 16.32 -16.19 17.18
CA GLN A 389 16.44 -14.74 17.13
C GLN A 389 17.66 -14.27 16.33
N ARG A 390 18.81 -14.93 16.50
CA ARG A 390 20.04 -14.62 15.75
C ARG A 390 19.86 -14.84 14.25
N LEU A 391 19.37 -16.02 13.86
CA LEU A 391 19.10 -16.36 12.46
C LEU A 391 18.03 -15.44 11.85
N GLY A 392 17.00 -15.09 12.61
CA GLY A 392 15.98 -14.14 12.20
C GLY A 392 16.55 -12.75 11.88
N LYS A 393 17.46 -12.25 12.73
CA LYS A 393 18.15 -10.98 12.50
C LYS A 393 19.09 -11.04 11.28
N GLU A 394 19.82 -12.14 11.10
CA GLU A 394 20.67 -12.35 9.93
C GLU A 394 19.86 -12.38 8.63
N ALA A 395 18.74 -13.10 8.62
CA ALA A 395 17.81 -13.15 7.48
C ALA A 395 17.18 -11.79 7.17
N TYR A 396 16.78 -11.03 8.21
CA TYR A 396 16.29 -9.66 8.05
C TYR A 396 17.34 -8.75 7.40
N CYS A 397 18.60 -8.81 7.86
CA CYS A 397 19.68 -8.06 7.24
C CYS A 397 19.88 -8.47 5.76
N GLN A 398 20.00 -9.77 5.46
CA GLN A 398 20.11 -10.27 4.08
C GLN A 398 18.98 -9.76 3.19
N PHE A 399 17.75 -9.80 3.70
CA PHE A 399 16.59 -9.30 2.98
C PHE A 399 16.73 -7.80 2.65
N LEU A 400 17.05 -6.96 3.63
CA LEU A 400 17.22 -5.51 3.43
C LEU A 400 18.35 -5.18 2.46
N HIS A 401 19.46 -5.90 2.54
CA HIS A 401 20.55 -5.77 1.57
C HIS A 401 20.08 -6.12 0.15
N GLY A 402 19.31 -7.21 -0.01
CA GLY A 402 18.70 -7.56 -1.30
C GLY A 402 17.74 -6.52 -1.84
N LEU A 403 16.98 -5.82 -0.97
CA LEU A 403 16.15 -4.71 -1.41
C LEU A 403 16.99 -3.52 -1.90
N LEU A 404 18.00 -3.11 -1.13
CA LEU A 404 18.84 -1.96 -1.44
C LEU A 404 19.75 -2.19 -2.65
N ASP A 405 20.23 -3.42 -2.87
CA ASP A 405 21.01 -3.78 -4.07
C ASP A 405 20.25 -3.50 -5.37
N LEU A 406 18.90 -3.58 -5.34
CA LEU A 406 18.04 -3.37 -6.52
C LEU A 406 17.41 -1.96 -6.58
N THR A 407 17.66 -1.11 -5.59
CA THR A 407 17.04 0.22 -5.48
C THR A 407 18.02 1.27 -6.00
N ASP A 408 17.53 2.23 -6.80
CA ASP A 408 18.38 3.35 -7.20
C ASP A 408 18.65 4.25 -5.98
N ASN A 409 19.74 5.01 -5.95
CA ASN A 409 19.98 6.00 -4.91
C ASN A 409 19.69 7.42 -5.44
N LEU A 410 19.58 8.40 -4.55
CA LEU A 410 19.38 9.80 -4.91
C LEU A 410 20.52 10.66 -4.32
N LYS A 411 21.31 11.32 -5.17
CA LYS A 411 22.31 12.29 -4.71
C LYS A 411 21.85 13.68 -5.14
N HIS A 412 21.38 14.47 -4.17
CA HIS A 412 20.66 15.73 -4.42
C HIS A 412 19.41 15.47 -5.27
N THR A 413 19.36 15.98 -6.50
CA THR A 413 18.27 15.74 -7.46
C THR A 413 18.61 14.67 -8.49
N LYS A 414 19.83 14.10 -8.45
CA LYS A 414 20.31 13.16 -9.45
C LYS A 414 20.13 11.72 -8.98
N ILE A 415 19.41 10.93 -9.76
CA ILE A 415 19.30 9.49 -9.58
C ILE A 415 20.64 8.84 -9.88
N VAL A 416 21.11 7.98 -8.96
CA VAL A 416 22.37 7.24 -9.05
C VAL A 416 22.07 5.76 -8.93
N ARG A 417 22.19 5.04 -10.04
CA ARG A 417 22.04 3.59 -10.08
C ARG A 417 23.29 2.89 -9.55
N PRO A 418 23.18 1.75 -8.84
CA PRO A 418 24.34 0.91 -8.53
C PRO A 418 25.10 0.53 -9.82
N PRO A 419 26.45 0.63 -9.87
CA PRO A 419 27.21 0.49 -11.12
C PRO A 419 27.05 -0.86 -11.84
N GLU A 420 26.82 -1.93 -11.10
CA GLU A 420 26.66 -3.29 -11.63
C GLU A 420 25.18 -3.67 -11.89
N LEU A 421 24.25 -2.73 -11.71
CA LEU A 421 22.82 -2.98 -11.88
C LEU A 421 22.35 -2.66 -13.30
N VAL A 422 21.87 -3.67 -14.01
CA VAL A 422 21.11 -3.50 -15.25
C VAL A 422 19.62 -3.40 -14.89
N ALA A 423 18.95 -2.35 -15.39
CA ALA A 423 17.55 -2.08 -15.10
C ALA A 423 16.73 -1.95 -16.39
N TYR A 424 15.58 -2.64 -16.42
CA TYR A 424 14.59 -2.63 -17.52
C TYR A 424 13.31 -1.86 -17.16
N ASP A 425 13.31 -1.14 -16.05
CA ASP A 425 12.24 -0.28 -15.58
C ASP A 425 12.76 1.16 -15.38
N ASP A 426 11.83 2.06 -15.08
CA ASP A 426 12.15 3.45 -14.76
C ASP A 426 13.01 3.57 -13.50
N ALA A 427 13.56 4.76 -13.28
CA ALA A 427 14.20 5.10 -12.01
C ALA A 427 13.29 4.84 -10.81
N ASP A 428 13.88 4.24 -9.78
CA ASP A 428 13.20 3.77 -8.59
C ASP A 428 14.06 4.04 -7.34
N PRO A 429 14.18 5.31 -6.91
CA PRO A 429 15.04 5.69 -5.79
C PRO A 429 14.36 5.62 -4.42
N TYR A 430 13.05 5.40 -4.36
CA TYR A 430 12.28 5.49 -3.12
C TYR A 430 11.94 4.09 -2.58
N LEU A 431 12.47 3.77 -1.40
CA LEU A 431 12.16 2.55 -0.66
C LEU A 431 12.16 2.87 0.85
N VAL A 432 11.03 2.66 1.52
CA VAL A 432 10.88 2.82 2.97
C VAL A 432 10.29 1.55 3.55
N VAL A 433 10.94 1.03 4.60
CA VAL A 433 10.45 -0.11 5.38
C VAL A 433 9.91 0.35 6.73
N ALA A 434 9.10 -0.47 7.38
CA ALA A 434 8.63 -0.22 8.74
C ALA A 434 8.68 -1.49 9.59
N ALA A 435 8.55 -1.30 10.90
CA ALA A 435 8.36 -2.38 11.85
C ALA A 435 7.05 -3.17 11.59
N ASP A 436 7.08 -4.48 11.80
CA ASP A 436 5.88 -5.35 11.86
C ASP A 436 6.09 -6.45 12.92
N LYS A 437 5.16 -7.41 12.98
CA LYS A 437 5.24 -8.59 13.83
C LYS A 437 6.57 -9.33 13.59
N GLY A 438 7.31 -9.52 14.68
CA GLY A 438 8.61 -10.20 14.69
C GLY A 438 9.81 -9.30 14.38
N THR A 439 9.61 -8.05 13.93
CA THR A 439 10.70 -7.11 13.56
C THR A 439 10.60 -5.77 14.27
N ALA A 440 9.67 -5.61 15.22
CA ALA A 440 9.33 -4.31 15.83
C ALA A 440 10.51 -3.55 16.44
N THR A 441 11.52 -4.24 16.97
CA THR A 441 12.70 -3.63 17.60
C THR A 441 13.89 -3.46 16.65
N TRP A 442 13.70 -3.68 15.35
CA TRP A 442 14.80 -3.75 14.37
C TRP A 442 14.84 -2.56 13.38
N ALA A 443 14.08 -1.49 13.63
CA ALA A 443 14.11 -0.28 12.80
C ALA A 443 15.52 0.35 12.75
N ASP A 444 16.23 0.42 13.87
CA ASP A 444 17.60 0.95 13.91
C ASP A 444 18.59 0.12 13.09
N ILE A 445 18.41 -1.21 13.02
CA ILE A 445 19.22 -2.09 12.17
C ILE A 445 19.01 -1.71 10.69
N ALA A 446 17.76 -1.49 10.28
CA ALA A 446 17.45 -1.09 8.92
C ALA A 446 18.07 0.27 8.56
N ASN A 447 17.96 1.25 9.46
CA ASN A 447 18.56 2.57 9.29
C ASN A 447 20.10 2.52 9.21
N GLN A 448 20.75 1.66 10.02
CA GLN A 448 22.20 1.45 9.94
C GLN A 448 22.63 0.84 8.60
N ILE A 449 21.88 -0.14 8.08
CA ILE A 449 22.14 -0.75 6.77
C ILE A 449 21.99 0.31 5.66
N SER A 450 20.90 1.07 5.68
CA SER A 450 20.67 2.19 4.74
C SER A 450 21.83 3.20 4.75
N GLN A 451 22.32 3.59 5.93
CA GLN A 451 23.49 4.44 6.08
C GLN A 451 24.77 3.83 5.51
N SER A 452 25.00 2.52 5.68
CA SER A 452 26.17 1.85 5.09
C SER A 452 26.17 1.83 3.56
N TYR A 453 25.00 1.92 2.92
CA TYR A 453 24.86 2.08 1.47
C TYR A 453 25.06 3.54 1.02
N GLY A 454 25.14 4.48 1.96
CA GLY A 454 25.00 5.90 1.67
C GLY A 454 23.66 6.20 1.00
N PHE A 455 22.61 5.43 1.33
CA PHE A 455 21.28 5.61 0.78
C PHE A 455 20.68 6.93 1.29
N TRP A 456 20.09 7.70 0.39
CA TRP A 456 19.69 9.09 0.66
C TRP A 456 18.72 9.24 1.82
N LEU A 457 17.81 8.27 2.00
CA LEU A 457 16.90 8.23 3.14
C LEU A 457 17.61 7.96 4.47
N GLY A 458 18.79 7.32 4.51
CA GLY A 458 19.57 7.02 5.72
C GLY A 458 18.73 6.61 6.94
N ASP A 459 18.64 7.45 7.98
CA ASP A 459 17.85 7.28 9.21
C ASP A 459 16.32 7.46 9.09
N ALA A 460 15.83 7.84 7.91
CA ALA A 460 14.43 7.87 7.51
C ALA A 460 14.02 6.63 6.69
N PHE A 461 14.95 5.70 6.44
CA PHE A 461 14.67 4.46 5.71
C PHE A 461 13.68 3.55 6.45
N ALA A 462 13.74 3.55 7.78
CA ALA A 462 12.80 2.90 8.65
C ALA A 462 12.25 3.88 9.71
N SER A 463 10.93 4.06 9.71
CA SER A 463 10.23 4.88 10.70
C SER A 463 10.20 4.23 12.08
N GLY A 464 10.18 5.03 13.15
CA GLY A 464 10.05 4.53 14.53
C GLY A 464 11.35 4.00 15.16
N GLY A 465 12.50 4.44 14.64
CA GLY A 465 13.81 4.20 15.27
C GLY A 465 14.05 5.10 16.50
N ALA A 466 15.24 5.01 17.09
CA ALA A 466 15.59 5.69 18.35
C ALA A 466 15.45 7.23 18.32
N HIS A 467 15.54 7.85 17.13
CA HIS A 467 15.42 9.29 16.91
C HIS A 467 14.14 9.66 16.13
N GLY A 468 13.10 8.83 16.22
CA GLY A 468 11.79 9.05 15.60
C GLY A 468 10.70 9.45 16.59
N TYR A 469 9.48 9.66 16.09
CA TYR A 469 8.33 9.93 16.96
C TYR A 469 7.89 8.66 17.69
N HIS A 470 7.95 8.69 19.02
CA HIS A 470 7.66 7.51 19.83
C HIS A 470 6.16 7.37 20.08
N HIS A 471 5.47 6.59 19.24
CA HIS A 471 4.01 6.44 19.23
C HIS A 471 3.38 6.19 20.61
N LYS A 472 3.96 5.27 21.41
CA LYS A 472 3.48 5.00 22.77
C LYS A 472 3.60 6.16 23.74
N ARG A 473 4.69 6.95 23.64
CA ARG A 473 4.91 8.13 24.49
C ARG A 473 3.93 9.24 24.13
N LEU A 474 3.65 9.40 22.84
CA LEU A 474 2.74 10.42 22.31
C LEU A 474 1.27 10.02 22.38
N GLY A 475 0.99 8.71 22.47
CA GLY A 475 -0.34 8.13 22.47
C GLY A 475 -1.12 8.42 21.19
N ILE A 476 -0.45 8.75 20.09
CA ILE A 476 -1.08 9.38 18.91
C ILE A 476 -2.18 8.50 18.30
N THR A 477 -1.95 7.18 18.21
CA THR A 477 -2.91 6.22 17.65
C THR A 477 -4.19 6.17 18.48
N ALA A 478 -4.06 6.14 19.81
CA ALA A 478 -5.20 6.16 20.71
C ALA A 478 -5.91 7.53 20.68
N ARG A 479 -5.15 8.63 20.64
CA ARG A 479 -5.69 10.01 20.53
C ARG A 479 -6.53 10.15 19.25
N GLY A 480 -6.04 9.65 18.12
CA GLY A 480 -6.76 9.63 16.83
C GLY A 480 -8.08 8.88 16.91
N ALA A 481 -8.06 7.67 17.45
CA ALA A 481 -9.28 6.87 17.64
C ALA A 481 -10.27 7.58 18.59
N TRP A 482 -9.79 8.26 19.62
CA TRP A 482 -10.63 9.07 20.50
C TRP A 482 -11.26 10.30 19.83
N VAL A 483 -10.62 10.89 18.81
CA VAL A 483 -11.27 11.92 17.97
C VAL A 483 -12.54 11.36 17.34
N CYS A 484 -12.45 10.17 16.74
CA CYS A 484 -13.57 9.50 16.10
C CYS A 484 -14.64 9.05 17.10
N VAL A 485 -14.23 8.48 18.24
CA VAL A 485 -15.15 8.07 19.32
C VAL A 485 -15.93 9.26 19.88
N ARG A 486 -15.29 10.42 20.10
CA ARG A 486 -15.96 11.64 20.55
C ARG A 486 -17.06 12.07 19.59
N ARG A 487 -16.82 11.98 18.27
CA ARG A 487 -17.83 12.28 17.25
C ARG A 487 -19.04 11.36 17.36
N HIS A 488 -18.84 10.05 17.50
CA HIS A 488 -19.95 9.11 17.69
C HIS A 488 -20.81 9.43 18.92
N PHE A 489 -20.18 9.81 20.04
CA PHE A 489 -20.93 10.21 21.24
C PHE A 489 -21.66 11.55 21.04
N ARG A 490 -21.04 12.53 20.36
CA ARG A 490 -21.68 13.81 20.00
C ARG A 490 -22.91 13.59 19.11
N GLU A 491 -22.83 12.69 18.12
CA GLU A 491 -23.97 12.29 17.27
C GLU A 491 -25.09 11.59 18.04
N LEU A 492 -24.79 10.99 19.19
CA LEU A 492 -25.76 10.42 20.14
C LEU A 492 -26.25 11.44 21.18
N GLY A 493 -25.87 12.71 21.07
CA GLY A 493 -26.25 13.77 22.02
C GLY A 493 -25.57 13.65 23.38
N ARG A 494 -24.43 12.97 23.48
CA ARG A 494 -23.69 12.78 24.74
C ARG A 494 -22.31 13.44 24.68
N ASN A 495 -22.00 14.26 25.67
CA ASN A 495 -20.66 14.78 25.90
C ASN A 495 -19.92 13.90 26.92
N ILE A 496 -18.95 13.11 26.45
CA ILE A 496 -18.14 12.22 27.29
C ILE A 496 -17.03 12.93 28.07
N ASP A 497 -16.74 14.18 27.75
CA ASP A 497 -15.80 15.02 28.51
C ASP A 497 -16.48 15.67 29.73
N ALA A 498 -17.82 15.74 29.74
CA ALA A 498 -18.59 16.36 30.81
C ALA A 498 -19.06 15.40 31.92
N GLY A 499 -19.02 14.08 31.71
CA GLY A 499 -19.53 13.14 32.71
C GLY A 499 -19.16 11.68 32.46
N PRO A 500 -19.36 10.81 33.47
CA PRO A 500 -18.89 9.43 33.42
C PRO A 500 -19.62 8.56 32.39
N PHE A 501 -18.90 7.56 31.86
CA PHE A 501 -19.45 6.58 30.93
C PHE A 501 -18.79 5.22 31.11
N THR A 502 -19.52 4.16 30.75
CA THR A 502 -19.09 2.77 30.98
C THR A 502 -18.29 2.22 29.81
N VAL A 503 -17.21 1.50 30.10
CA VAL A 503 -16.29 0.95 29.11
C VAL A 503 -16.00 -0.51 29.40
N VAL A 504 -15.99 -1.34 28.35
CA VAL A 504 -15.23 -2.59 28.33
C VAL A 504 -14.12 -2.46 27.31
N GLY A 505 -12.95 -3.01 27.58
CA GLY A 505 -11.83 -2.91 26.66
C GLY A 505 -11.06 -4.22 26.45
N VAL A 506 -10.41 -4.33 25.30
CA VAL A 506 -9.52 -5.45 24.96
C VAL A 506 -8.08 -4.96 24.94
N GLY A 507 -7.26 -5.44 25.87
CA GLY A 507 -5.86 -5.07 26.06
C GLY A 507 -5.47 -4.92 27.54
N SER A 508 -4.25 -4.41 27.74
CA SER A 508 -3.59 -4.24 29.03
C SER A 508 -3.07 -2.82 29.20
N MET A 509 -2.93 -2.36 30.44
CA MET A 509 -2.46 -0.99 30.72
C MET A 509 -1.02 -0.74 30.26
N ASP A 510 -0.16 -1.76 30.11
CA ASP A 510 1.18 -1.60 29.53
C ASP A 510 1.17 -1.48 27.99
N GLY A 511 0.02 -1.73 27.34
CA GLY A 511 -0.14 -1.61 25.89
C GLY A 511 -0.14 -0.16 25.41
N ASP A 512 0.39 0.08 24.20
CA ASP A 512 0.41 1.41 23.57
C ASP A 512 -1.01 1.97 23.40
N VAL A 513 -1.84 1.32 22.58
CA VAL A 513 -3.18 1.82 22.24
C VAL A 513 -4.13 1.69 23.43
N PHE A 514 -4.14 0.55 24.10
CA PHE A 514 -5.04 0.32 25.24
C PHE A 514 -4.73 1.26 26.40
N GLY A 515 -3.47 1.32 26.83
CA GLY A 515 -3.04 2.13 27.96
C GLY A 515 -3.32 3.62 27.74
N ASN A 516 -2.85 4.17 26.61
CA ASN A 516 -3.14 5.57 26.25
C ASN A 516 -4.66 5.82 26.10
N GLY A 517 -5.39 4.87 25.50
CA GLY A 517 -6.84 4.97 25.33
C GLY A 517 -7.57 5.05 26.67
N MET A 518 -7.18 4.25 27.64
CA MET A 518 -7.79 4.26 28.97
C MET A 518 -7.38 5.48 29.82
N LEU A 519 -6.31 6.20 29.45
CA LEU A 519 -5.87 7.42 30.13
C LEU A 519 -6.29 8.71 29.43
N TYR A 520 -7.03 8.61 28.32
CA TYR A 520 -7.46 9.79 27.56
C TYR A 520 -8.35 10.74 28.36
N THR A 521 -9.27 10.20 29.17
CA THR A 521 -10.18 10.98 30.02
C THR A 521 -10.36 10.35 31.39
N ARG A 522 -10.59 11.20 32.40
CA ARG A 522 -10.84 10.79 33.80
C ARG A 522 -12.27 10.28 34.03
N ASN A 523 -13.14 10.40 33.03
CA ASN A 523 -14.56 10.04 33.12
C ASN A 523 -14.86 8.55 32.85
N ILE A 524 -13.84 7.76 32.49
CA ILE A 524 -14.01 6.34 32.17
C ILE A 524 -14.36 5.54 33.44
N ARG A 525 -15.47 4.81 33.39
CA ARG A 525 -15.78 3.68 34.27
C ARG A 525 -15.45 2.37 33.54
N LEU A 526 -14.23 1.87 33.73
CA LEU A 526 -13.79 0.62 33.11
C LEU A 526 -14.38 -0.55 33.87
N LEU A 527 -15.45 -1.15 33.34
CA LEU A 527 -16.19 -2.23 34.02
C LEU A 527 -15.54 -3.60 33.83
N GLY A 528 -14.84 -3.78 32.71
CA GLY A 528 -14.06 -4.97 32.46
C GLY A 528 -13.03 -4.79 31.38
N ALA A 529 -11.94 -5.55 31.47
CA ALA A 529 -10.91 -5.60 30.44
C ALA A 529 -10.27 -6.98 30.39
N PHE A 530 -9.68 -7.35 29.27
CA PHE A 530 -8.93 -8.61 29.18
C PHE A 530 -7.79 -8.52 28.17
N ASP A 531 -6.75 -9.32 28.41
CA ASP A 531 -5.61 -9.51 27.51
C ASP A 531 -5.39 -11.02 27.25
N GLY A 532 -4.18 -11.40 26.82
CA GLY A 532 -3.82 -12.81 26.62
C GLY A 532 -3.64 -13.62 27.91
N GLN A 533 -3.59 -12.98 29.07
CA GLN A 533 -3.23 -13.58 30.35
C GLN A 533 -4.31 -13.43 31.43
N TYR A 534 -4.96 -12.28 31.51
CA TYR A 534 -5.84 -11.90 32.61
C TYR A 534 -7.16 -11.27 32.13
N ILE A 535 -8.17 -11.38 32.99
CA ILE A 535 -9.47 -10.73 32.88
C ILE A 535 -9.67 -9.88 34.14
N PHE A 536 -9.84 -8.56 33.96
CA PHE A 536 -10.17 -7.57 34.98
C PHE A 536 -11.67 -7.31 35.00
N LEU A 537 -12.26 -7.25 36.19
CA LEU A 537 -13.67 -6.92 36.42
C LEU A 537 -13.80 -5.89 37.55
N ASP A 538 -14.60 -4.86 37.32
CA ASP A 538 -14.99 -3.89 38.33
C ASP A 538 -16.44 -3.42 38.07
N PRO A 539 -17.45 -3.92 38.78
CA PRO A 539 -18.86 -3.64 38.44
C PRO A 539 -19.29 -2.19 38.72
N ASN A 540 -18.58 -1.43 39.56
CA ASN A 540 -18.92 -0.05 39.92
C ASN A 540 -17.67 0.79 40.29
N PRO A 541 -16.74 1.03 39.34
CA PRO A 541 -15.50 1.75 39.59
C PRO A 541 -15.78 3.23 39.87
N ASP A 542 -15.04 3.79 40.83
CA ASP A 542 -14.91 5.25 40.94
C ASP A 542 -14.01 5.78 39.81
N PRO A 543 -14.48 6.69 38.94
CA PRO A 543 -13.70 7.14 37.79
C PRO A 543 -12.35 7.77 38.15
N LEU A 544 -12.29 8.56 39.23
CA LEU A 544 -11.09 9.31 39.61
C LEU A 544 -10.04 8.41 40.27
N ALA A 545 -10.46 7.58 41.24
CA ALA A 545 -9.57 6.64 41.91
C ALA A 545 -9.04 5.59 40.92
N SER A 546 -9.92 5.01 40.10
CA SER A 546 -9.51 4.03 39.08
C SER A 546 -8.66 4.65 37.97
N PHE A 547 -8.81 5.93 37.65
CA PHE A 547 -7.91 6.63 36.74
C PHE A 547 -6.49 6.74 37.31
N GLY A 548 -6.37 7.13 38.59
CA GLY A 548 -5.08 7.20 39.28
C GLY A 548 -4.35 5.84 39.28
N GLU A 549 -5.10 4.76 39.53
CA GLU A 549 -4.54 3.40 39.51
C GLU A 549 -4.17 2.91 38.11
N ARG A 550 -5.02 3.15 37.11
CA ARG A 550 -4.70 2.85 35.70
C ARG A 550 -3.43 3.58 35.27
N ARG A 551 -3.25 4.84 35.68
CA ARG A 551 -2.04 5.61 35.38
C ARG A 551 -0.80 4.99 36.03
N ARG A 552 -0.89 4.59 37.31
CA ARG A 552 0.20 3.88 38.00
C ARG A 552 0.59 2.60 37.26
N LEU A 553 -0.40 1.82 36.78
CA LEU A 553 -0.14 0.61 35.99
C LEU A 553 0.53 0.92 34.65
N PHE A 554 0.08 1.95 33.93
CA PHE A 554 0.68 2.36 32.65
C PHE A 554 2.16 2.76 32.80
N GLU A 555 2.50 3.45 33.90
CA GLU A 555 3.85 3.90 34.23
C GLU A 555 4.75 2.77 34.80
N LEU A 556 4.16 1.68 35.29
CA LEU A 556 4.88 0.52 35.82
C LEU A 556 5.41 -0.38 34.68
N PRO A 557 6.73 -0.59 34.56
CA PRO A 557 7.28 -1.44 33.49
C PRO A 557 6.78 -2.87 33.56
N GLN A 558 6.32 -3.40 32.41
CA GLN A 558 5.81 -4.78 32.26
C GLN A 558 4.64 -5.10 33.21
N SER A 559 3.82 -4.09 33.54
CA SER A 559 2.65 -4.30 34.37
C SER A 559 1.61 -5.20 33.69
N THR A 560 0.85 -5.90 34.53
CA THR A 560 -0.28 -6.73 34.12
C THR A 560 -1.51 -6.34 34.93
N TRP A 561 -2.68 -6.84 34.56
CA TRP A 561 -3.88 -6.63 35.37
C TRP A 561 -3.73 -7.15 36.81
N ARG A 562 -2.86 -8.14 37.05
CA ARG A 562 -2.60 -8.66 38.40
C ARG A 562 -1.99 -7.62 39.33
N ASP A 563 -1.31 -6.62 38.79
CA ASP A 563 -0.68 -5.56 39.57
C ASP A 563 -1.69 -4.51 40.05
N TYR A 564 -2.95 -4.56 39.59
CA TYR A 564 -4.01 -3.64 39.99
C TYR A 564 -4.28 -3.74 41.50
N ASN A 565 -4.31 -2.61 42.19
CA ASN A 565 -4.55 -2.55 43.63
C ASN A 565 -5.96 -3.06 43.98
N PRO A 566 -6.09 -4.23 44.64
CA PRO A 566 -7.40 -4.82 44.92
C PRO A 566 -8.28 -3.96 45.83
N ALA A 567 -7.69 -3.08 46.65
CA ALA A 567 -8.44 -2.17 47.53
C ALA A 567 -9.22 -1.08 46.77
N LEU A 568 -8.90 -0.86 45.48
CA LEU A 568 -9.58 0.12 44.63
C LEU A 568 -10.64 -0.52 43.72
N ILE A 569 -10.73 -1.85 43.67
CA ILE A 569 -11.74 -2.57 42.92
C ILE A 569 -13.04 -2.56 43.72
N SER A 570 -14.17 -2.21 43.09
CA SER A 570 -15.45 -2.20 43.78
C SER A 570 -15.90 -3.60 44.22
N GLN A 571 -16.86 -3.66 45.15
CA GLN A 571 -17.40 -4.91 45.67
C GLN A 571 -17.88 -5.82 44.54
N GLY A 572 -17.38 -7.06 44.53
CA GLY A 572 -17.71 -8.07 43.52
C GLY A 572 -16.78 -8.12 42.31
N GLY A 573 -15.90 -7.13 42.14
CA GLY A 573 -14.85 -7.15 41.12
C GLY A 573 -13.66 -8.03 41.47
N GLY A 574 -12.71 -8.14 40.54
CA GLY A 574 -11.48 -8.90 40.73
C GLY A 574 -10.65 -9.06 39.46
N VAL A 575 -9.48 -9.66 39.60
CA VAL A 575 -8.58 -10.01 38.49
C VAL A 575 -8.40 -11.52 38.46
N TYR A 576 -8.65 -12.11 37.30
CA TYR A 576 -8.66 -13.56 37.09
C TYR A 576 -7.70 -13.92 35.97
N ARG A 577 -7.08 -15.11 36.04
CA ARG A 577 -6.34 -15.64 34.90
C ARG A 577 -7.31 -16.07 33.81
N ARG A 578 -6.99 -15.77 32.55
CA ARG A 578 -7.82 -16.15 31.40
C ARG A 578 -7.87 -17.68 31.20
N ASP A 579 -6.80 -18.40 31.54
CA ASP A 579 -6.74 -19.86 31.47
C ASP A 579 -7.34 -20.58 32.70
N ALA A 580 -7.98 -19.84 33.61
CA ALA A 580 -8.68 -20.45 34.73
C ALA A 580 -9.90 -21.25 34.24
N LYS A 581 -9.99 -22.51 34.68
CA LYS A 581 -11.12 -23.40 34.36
C LYS A 581 -12.42 -23.01 35.05
N ASP A 582 -12.32 -22.32 36.18
CA ASP A 582 -13.46 -21.89 36.98
C ASP A 582 -13.18 -20.51 37.59
N ILE A 583 -13.97 -19.52 37.16
CA ILE A 583 -14.00 -18.15 37.63
C ILE A 583 -15.35 -17.94 38.32
N SER A 584 -15.32 -17.76 39.64
CA SER A 584 -16.52 -17.45 40.44
C SER A 584 -16.98 -16.02 40.17
N LEU A 585 -18.24 -15.85 39.78
CA LEU A 585 -18.85 -14.56 39.50
C LEU A 585 -19.66 -14.07 40.71
N SER A 586 -19.41 -12.83 41.13
CA SER A 586 -20.17 -12.20 42.22
C SER A 586 -21.62 -11.87 41.79
N PRO A 587 -22.55 -11.65 42.74
CA PRO A 587 -23.89 -11.16 42.42
C PRO A 587 -23.91 -9.87 41.60
N GLU A 588 -23.00 -8.93 41.89
CA GLU A 588 -22.87 -7.63 41.22
C GLU A 588 -22.46 -7.79 39.75
N VAL A 589 -21.43 -8.61 39.47
CA VAL A 589 -20.98 -8.91 38.10
C VAL A 589 -22.06 -9.65 37.32
N ARG A 590 -22.73 -10.62 37.94
CA ARG A 590 -23.84 -11.37 37.30
C ARG A 590 -24.99 -10.45 36.93
N ALA A 591 -25.35 -9.51 37.80
CA ALA A 591 -26.40 -8.54 37.56
C ALA A 591 -26.06 -7.61 36.38
N TRP A 592 -24.83 -7.11 36.31
CA TRP A 592 -24.37 -6.28 35.19
C TRP A 592 -24.35 -7.03 33.85
N LEU A 593 -23.73 -8.23 33.81
CA LEU A 593 -23.63 -9.01 32.57
C LEU A 593 -24.98 -9.60 32.14
N GLY A 594 -25.91 -9.77 33.08
CA GLY A 594 -27.23 -10.37 32.87
C GLY A 594 -27.18 -11.90 32.80
N VAL A 595 -26.26 -12.53 33.55
CA VAL A 595 -26.03 -13.99 33.52
C VAL A 595 -26.49 -14.67 34.81
N ARG A 596 -26.96 -15.92 34.70
CA ARG A 596 -27.42 -16.72 35.85
C ARG A 596 -26.34 -17.60 36.47
N HIS A 597 -25.28 -17.91 35.71
CA HIS A 597 -24.20 -18.79 36.14
C HIS A 597 -23.39 -18.15 37.28
N SER A 598 -23.12 -18.91 38.34
CA SER A 598 -22.24 -18.49 39.45
C SER A 598 -20.76 -18.71 39.16
N THR A 599 -20.44 -19.51 38.15
CA THR A 599 -19.08 -19.90 37.74
C THR A 599 -18.99 -19.98 36.22
N THR A 600 -17.81 -19.75 35.65
CA THR A 600 -17.55 -19.80 34.20
C THR A 600 -16.07 -20.04 33.90
N ASP A 601 -15.72 -20.47 32.68
CA ASP A 601 -14.35 -20.38 32.18
C ASP A 601 -14.03 -18.99 31.62
N GLY A 602 -12.74 -18.73 31.35
CA GLY A 602 -12.25 -17.45 30.86
C GLY A 602 -12.76 -17.06 29.47
N GLU A 603 -12.86 -17.98 28.52
CA GLU A 603 -13.31 -17.67 27.15
C GLU A 603 -14.80 -17.32 27.14
N ALA A 604 -15.62 -18.01 27.94
CA ALA A 604 -17.02 -17.67 28.17
C ALA A 604 -17.17 -16.29 28.83
N LEU A 605 -16.33 -15.95 29.80
CA LEU A 605 -16.32 -14.62 30.41
C LEU A 605 -15.92 -13.52 29.41
N VAL A 606 -14.93 -13.78 28.56
CA VAL A 606 -14.55 -12.87 27.46
C VAL A 606 -15.74 -12.63 26.52
N ARG A 607 -16.46 -13.67 26.12
CA ARG A 607 -17.69 -13.54 25.30
C ARG A 607 -18.75 -12.67 25.99
N TRP A 608 -18.93 -12.82 27.30
CA TRP A 608 -19.87 -11.98 28.07
C TRP A 608 -19.41 -10.53 28.19
N LEU A 609 -18.11 -10.27 28.31
CA LEU A 609 -17.56 -8.92 28.32
C LEU A 609 -17.73 -8.24 26.95
N LEU A 610 -17.41 -8.92 25.86
CA LEU A 610 -17.61 -8.41 24.49
C LEU A 610 -19.08 -8.06 24.23
N THR A 611 -20.02 -8.82 24.79
CA THR A 611 -21.46 -8.62 24.64
C THR A 611 -22.10 -7.86 25.81
N ALA A 612 -21.31 -7.25 26.70
CA ALA A 612 -21.81 -6.54 27.86
C ALA A 612 -22.57 -5.25 27.46
N PRO A 613 -23.59 -4.83 28.23
CA PRO A 613 -24.24 -3.55 28.01
C PRO A 613 -23.34 -2.43 28.55
N VAL A 614 -22.66 -1.73 27.65
CA VAL A 614 -21.77 -0.60 27.97
C VAL A 614 -21.92 0.54 26.98
N ASP A 615 -21.39 1.71 27.32
CA ASP A 615 -21.39 2.85 26.41
C ASP A 615 -20.33 2.71 25.31
N LEU A 616 -19.13 2.24 25.67
CA LEU A 616 -18.00 2.05 24.75
C LEU A 616 -17.40 0.65 24.87
N LEU A 617 -17.20 -0.01 23.73
CA LEU A 617 -16.28 -1.14 23.60
C LEU A 617 -14.98 -0.64 22.95
N TRP A 618 -13.87 -0.67 23.68
CA TRP A 618 -12.57 -0.18 23.22
C TRP A 618 -11.65 -1.32 22.78
N MET A 619 -11.29 -1.36 21.51
CA MET A 619 -10.40 -2.38 20.96
C MET A 619 -8.96 -1.84 20.94
N GLY A 620 -8.19 -2.13 21.99
CA GLY A 620 -6.80 -1.68 22.14
C GLY A 620 -5.75 -2.79 21.93
N GLY A 621 -6.18 -4.03 21.72
CA GLY A 621 -5.35 -5.21 21.50
C GLY A 621 -5.66 -5.88 20.16
N VAL A 622 -4.68 -6.63 19.64
CA VAL A 622 -4.79 -7.32 18.34
C VAL A 622 -5.59 -8.62 18.47
N GLY A 623 -6.36 -8.97 17.44
CA GLY A 623 -7.12 -10.22 17.33
C GLY A 623 -8.53 -9.97 16.82
N THR A 624 -9.12 -10.90 16.08
CA THR A 624 -10.48 -10.75 15.53
C THR A 624 -11.50 -11.39 16.46
N TYR A 625 -12.11 -10.56 17.31
CA TYR A 625 -13.03 -10.94 18.37
C TYR A 625 -14.51 -10.92 17.95
N VAL A 626 -14.83 -10.24 16.85
CA VAL A 626 -16.22 -10.12 16.38
C VAL A 626 -16.31 -10.45 14.89
N LYS A 627 -17.21 -11.38 14.55
CA LYS A 627 -17.57 -11.73 13.17
C LYS A 627 -19.03 -11.41 12.89
N ALA A 628 -19.44 -11.40 11.63
CA ALA A 628 -20.85 -11.39 11.29
C ALA A 628 -21.49 -12.74 11.62
N SER A 629 -22.79 -12.73 11.93
CA SER A 629 -23.56 -13.96 12.18
C SER A 629 -23.56 -14.94 11.00
N SER A 630 -23.36 -14.42 9.78
CA SER A 630 -23.22 -15.21 8.55
C SER A 630 -21.84 -15.82 8.31
N GLU A 631 -20.85 -15.49 9.14
CA GLU A 631 -19.48 -16.02 9.01
C GLU A 631 -19.26 -17.19 9.97
N THR A 632 -18.40 -18.12 9.56
CA THR A 632 -17.91 -19.20 10.42
C THR A 632 -16.62 -18.79 11.10
N ASN A 633 -16.24 -19.44 12.20
CA ASN A 633 -14.95 -19.15 12.83
C ASN A 633 -13.78 -19.48 11.89
N GLU A 634 -13.91 -20.58 11.15
CA GLU A 634 -12.94 -21.08 10.19
C GLU A 634 -12.65 -20.07 9.07
N SER A 635 -13.65 -19.29 8.65
CA SER A 635 -13.51 -18.29 7.59
C SER A 635 -12.82 -16.99 8.02
N VAL A 636 -12.68 -16.72 9.32
CA VAL A 636 -12.09 -15.46 9.84
C VAL A 636 -10.55 -15.47 9.78
N GLY A 637 -9.93 -16.65 9.89
CA GLY A 637 -8.47 -16.80 9.79
C GLY A 637 -7.68 -16.54 11.07
N ASP A 638 -8.34 -16.23 12.20
CA ASP A 638 -7.69 -16.02 13.51
C ASP A 638 -8.08 -17.13 14.53
N ARG A 639 -7.49 -18.32 14.37
CA ARG A 639 -7.87 -19.49 15.18
C ARG A 639 -7.65 -19.32 16.69
N VAL A 640 -6.74 -18.43 17.10
CA VAL A 640 -6.40 -18.21 18.52
C VAL A 640 -7.60 -17.68 19.29
N ASN A 641 -8.46 -16.90 18.64
CA ASN A 641 -9.62 -16.26 19.28
C ASN A 641 -10.94 -16.95 18.97
N ASP A 642 -10.95 -18.16 18.36
CA ASP A 642 -12.18 -18.84 17.94
C ASP A 642 -13.16 -19.07 19.11
N ASP A 643 -12.64 -19.47 20.29
CA ASP A 643 -13.45 -19.75 21.49
C ASP A 643 -13.97 -18.48 22.21
N ALA A 644 -13.29 -17.35 22.00
CA ALA A 644 -13.66 -16.03 22.52
C ALA A 644 -14.55 -15.23 21.55
N ARG A 645 -14.65 -15.64 20.29
CA ARG A 645 -15.31 -14.84 19.24
C ARG A 645 -16.82 -14.79 19.43
N VAL A 646 -17.41 -13.63 19.15
CA VAL A 646 -18.85 -13.39 19.21
C VAL A 646 -19.40 -12.88 17.88
N ASP A 647 -20.71 -12.99 17.70
CA ASP A 647 -21.40 -12.40 16.55
C ASP A 647 -21.71 -10.93 16.80
N ALA A 648 -21.62 -10.12 15.76
CA ALA A 648 -21.86 -8.67 15.84
C ALA A 648 -23.28 -8.34 16.32
N LEU A 649 -24.27 -9.18 15.96
CA LEU A 649 -25.65 -9.06 16.47
C LEU A 649 -25.78 -9.22 17.99
N GLN A 650 -24.81 -9.84 18.66
CA GLN A 650 -24.83 -10.03 20.12
C GLN A 650 -24.29 -8.81 20.87
N LEU A 651 -23.60 -7.89 20.18
CA LEU A 651 -23.04 -6.71 20.82
C LEU A 651 -24.13 -5.77 21.35
N ARG A 652 -23.90 -5.25 22.56
CA ARG A 652 -24.78 -4.31 23.25
C ARG A 652 -24.10 -2.98 23.58
N ALA A 653 -22.83 -2.82 23.20
CA ALA A 653 -22.16 -1.53 23.25
C ALA A 653 -22.91 -0.51 22.37
N LYS A 654 -22.86 0.79 22.73
CA LYS A 654 -23.43 1.85 21.89
C LYS A 654 -22.42 2.33 20.84
N VAL A 655 -21.17 2.46 21.25
CA VAL A 655 -20.03 2.88 20.42
C VAL A 655 -18.93 1.84 20.50
N VAL A 656 -18.29 1.55 19.37
CA VAL A 656 -17.04 0.78 19.29
C VAL A 656 -15.95 1.74 18.80
N GLY A 657 -14.79 1.74 19.47
CA GLY A 657 -13.58 2.41 19.00
C GLY A 657 -12.52 1.39 18.64
N GLU A 658 -12.08 1.38 17.38
CA GLU A 658 -11.08 0.43 16.88
C GLU A 658 -9.67 1.04 16.85
N GLY A 659 -9.07 1.17 18.04
CA GLY A 659 -7.69 1.65 18.15
C GLY A 659 -6.64 0.64 17.64
N ALA A 660 -6.92 -0.66 17.75
CA ALA A 660 -6.10 -1.74 17.20
C ALA A 660 -6.62 -2.21 15.83
N ASN A 661 -5.77 -2.89 15.06
CA ASN A 661 -6.18 -3.43 13.75
C ASN A 661 -6.96 -4.75 13.90
N LEU A 662 -7.92 -4.97 12.99
CA LEU A 662 -8.61 -6.23 12.72
C LEU A 662 -9.37 -6.82 13.92
N ALA A 663 -9.91 -5.97 14.78
CA ALA A 663 -10.77 -6.38 15.89
C ALA A 663 -12.09 -7.01 15.41
N PHE A 664 -12.60 -6.52 14.29
CA PHE A 664 -13.84 -6.94 13.63
C PHE A 664 -13.55 -7.38 12.20
N THR A 665 -14.28 -8.38 11.69
CA THR A 665 -14.38 -8.56 10.24
C THR A 665 -15.15 -7.39 9.64
N GLN A 666 -14.93 -7.08 8.35
CA GLN A 666 -15.68 -6.00 7.70
C GLN A 666 -17.19 -6.25 7.70
N ARG A 667 -17.62 -7.51 7.51
CA ARG A 667 -19.02 -7.91 7.61
C ARG A 667 -19.59 -7.69 9.01
N ALA A 668 -18.80 -7.94 10.06
CA ALA A 668 -19.20 -7.67 11.44
C ALA A 668 -19.44 -6.17 11.69
N ARG A 669 -18.57 -5.30 11.16
CA ARG A 669 -18.75 -3.84 11.27
C ARG A 669 -20.06 -3.39 10.63
N ILE A 670 -20.35 -3.90 9.43
CA ILE A 670 -21.60 -3.62 8.71
C ILE A 670 -22.80 -4.12 9.51
N GLU A 671 -22.78 -5.37 9.97
CA GLU A 671 -23.88 -5.97 10.74
C GLU A 671 -24.16 -5.22 12.06
N TYR A 672 -23.11 -4.84 12.79
CA TYR A 672 -23.24 -4.02 14.00
C TYR A 672 -23.78 -2.61 13.70
N ALA A 673 -23.32 -1.98 12.62
CA ALA A 673 -23.79 -0.68 12.19
C ALA A 673 -25.27 -0.71 11.76
N LEU A 674 -25.71 -1.75 11.05
CA LEU A 674 -27.11 -1.94 10.65
C LEU A 674 -28.04 -2.14 11.87
N LYS A 675 -27.53 -2.75 12.95
CA LYS A 675 -28.25 -2.85 14.23
C LYS A 675 -28.37 -1.50 14.97
N GLY A 676 -27.68 -0.46 14.50
CA GLY A 676 -27.68 0.88 15.09
C GLY A 676 -26.46 1.19 15.97
N GLY A 677 -25.49 0.27 16.06
CA GLY A 677 -24.21 0.51 16.72
C GLY A 677 -23.37 1.56 15.98
N ARG A 678 -22.56 2.33 16.71
CA ARG A 678 -21.65 3.33 16.11
C ARG A 678 -20.24 2.75 16.01
N ILE A 679 -19.72 2.67 14.79
CA ILE A 679 -18.41 2.12 14.46
C ILE A 679 -17.92 2.72 13.14
N ASN A 680 -16.62 3.00 13.03
CA ASN A 680 -15.91 3.19 11.76
C ASN A 680 -15.01 1.97 11.50
N THR A 681 -14.27 1.95 10.40
CA THR A 681 -13.20 0.97 10.24
C THR A 681 -11.97 1.38 11.05
N ASP A 682 -11.20 0.39 11.52
CA ASP A 682 -9.87 0.59 12.12
C ASP A 682 -8.94 1.49 11.29
N ALA A 683 -8.97 1.39 9.96
CA ALA A 683 -8.20 2.24 9.04
C ALA A 683 -8.48 3.74 9.18
N VAL A 684 -9.65 4.13 9.71
CA VAL A 684 -10.02 5.53 9.99
C VAL A 684 -9.69 5.88 11.45
N ASP A 685 -10.08 5.03 12.39
CA ASP A 685 -9.89 5.31 13.82
C ASP A 685 -8.40 5.37 14.19
N ASN A 686 -7.57 4.46 13.67
CA ASN A 686 -6.16 4.34 14.05
C ASN A 686 -5.16 4.94 13.04
N SER A 687 -5.65 5.72 12.06
CA SER A 687 -4.85 6.30 10.98
C SER A 687 -3.75 7.23 11.49
N ALA A 688 -3.96 7.89 12.64
CA ALA A 688 -3.03 8.83 13.25
C ALA A 688 -1.61 8.27 13.43
N GLY A 689 -1.50 6.97 13.68
CA GLY A 689 -0.20 6.30 13.76
C GLY A 689 0.54 6.36 12.44
N VAL A 690 -0.07 5.91 11.34
CA VAL A 690 0.64 5.83 10.05
C VAL A 690 0.99 7.22 9.51
N ASP A 691 0.11 8.19 9.79
CA ASP A 691 0.23 9.60 9.43
C ASP A 691 1.38 10.30 10.16
N LEU A 692 1.48 10.16 11.49
CA LEU A 692 2.62 10.68 12.25
C LEU A 692 3.96 10.18 11.72
N SER A 693 4.02 8.91 11.33
CA SER A 693 5.23 8.37 10.74
C SER A 693 5.53 8.90 9.33
N ASP A 694 4.51 9.31 8.57
CA ASP A 694 4.72 9.94 7.25
C ASP A 694 5.32 11.34 7.42
N HIS A 695 4.82 12.11 8.37
CA HIS A 695 5.43 13.37 8.80
C HIS A 695 6.88 13.18 9.27
N GLU A 696 7.18 12.15 10.06
CA GLU A 696 8.54 11.85 10.49
C GLU A 696 9.49 11.66 9.29
N VAL A 697 9.10 10.83 8.32
CA VAL A 697 9.94 10.52 7.14
C VAL A 697 10.15 11.77 6.29
N ASN A 698 9.09 12.54 6.02
CA ASN A 698 9.16 13.73 5.18
C ASN A 698 9.95 14.87 5.87
N LEU A 699 9.80 15.07 7.18
CA LEU A 699 10.62 16.02 7.94
C LEU A 699 12.10 15.63 7.95
N LYS A 700 12.43 14.37 8.22
CA LYS A 700 13.83 13.89 8.19
C LYS A 700 14.44 14.03 6.80
N THR A 701 13.65 13.74 5.76
CA THR A 701 14.07 13.90 4.36
C THR A 701 14.40 15.37 4.06
N LEU A 702 13.52 16.28 4.46
CA LEU A 702 13.71 17.72 4.31
C LEU A 702 14.96 18.22 5.07
N LEU A 703 15.09 17.87 6.34
CA LEU A 703 16.17 18.36 7.21
C LEU A 703 17.56 17.82 6.84
N ARG A 704 17.62 16.75 6.05
CA ARG A 704 18.87 16.17 5.54
C ARG A 704 19.26 16.68 4.15
N ALA A 705 18.36 17.38 3.47
CA ALA A 705 18.72 18.07 2.24
C ALA A 705 19.84 19.09 2.53
N PRO A 706 20.83 19.25 1.65
CA PRO A 706 21.88 20.25 1.86
C PRO A 706 21.23 21.63 2.00
N PRO A 707 21.56 22.41 3.04
CA PRO A 707 21.00 23.74 3.22
C PRO A 707 21.48 24.67 2.09
N ASP A 708 20.57 25.52 1.61
CA ASP A 708 20.94 26.63 0.73
C ASP A 708 21.77 27.68 1.51
N GLU A 709 22.47 28.59 0.82
CA GLU A 709 23.35 29.61 1.43
C GLU A 709 22.62 30.49 2.46
N ASN A 710 21.31 30.67 2.31
CA ASN A 710 20.46 31.50 3.18
C ASN A 710 19.75 30.69 4.29
N ALA A 711 19.82 29.37 4.28
CA ALA A 711 19.14 28.55 5.28
C ALA A 711 19.93 28.51 6.60
N PRO A 712 19.25 28.48 7.77
CA PRO A 712 19.93 28.38 9.04
C PRO A 712 20.75 27.08 9.10
N LYS A 713 22.00 27.17 9.58
CA LYS A 713 22.82 25.98 9.80
C LYS A 713 22.15 25.08 10.84
N LEU A 714 21.74 23.90 10.39
CA LEU A 714 21.13 22.90 11.25
C LEU A 714 22.21 22.13 12.01
N ASN A 715 22.44 22.48 13.26
CA ASN A 715 23.42 21.79 14.12
C ASN A 715 22.82 20.55 14.81
N ASP A 716 21.49 20.50 14.97
CA ASP A 716 20.76 19.41 15.62
C ASP A 716 19.41 19.15 14.95
N ALA A 717 19.39 18.24 13.97
CA ALA A 717 18.17 17.86 13.26
C ALA A 717 17.17 17.11 14.16
N ASN A 718 17.67 16.30 15.09
CA ASN A 718 16.84 15.48 15.96
C ASN A 718 16.17 16.34 17.04
N GLY A 719 16.90 17.31 17.61
CA GLY A 719 16.33 18.28 18.55
C GLY A 719 15.27 19.17 17.92
N LEU A 720 15.44 19.57 16.65
CA LEU A 720 14.38 20.26 15.91
C LEU A 720 13.16 19.35 15.69
N LEU A 721 13.36 18.10 15.27
CA LEU A 721 12.25 17.16 15.08
C LEU A 721 11.42 16.98 16.36
N GLU A 722 12.08 16.88 17.52
CA GLU A 722 11.42 16.78 18.83
C GLU A 722 10.64 18.07 19.17
N SER A 723 11.15 19.25 18.85
CA SER A 723 10.44 20.51 19.14
C SER A 723 9.18 20.71 18.29
N LEU A 724 9.10 20.08 17.10
CA LEU A 724 7.94 20.13 16.20
C LEU A 724 6.80 19.16 16.59
N THR A 725 7.02 18.28 17.58
CA THR A 725 6.15 17.14 17.90
C THR A 725 4.68 17.54 18.09
N GLU A 726 4.39 18.57 18.89
CA GLU A 726 2.99 18.92 19.22
C GLU A 726 2.23 19.49 18.01
N GLU A 727 2.91 20.26 17.15
CA GLU A 727 2.31 20.80 15.93
C GLU A 727 2.00 19.68 14.93
N VAL A 728 2.92 18.73 14.75
CA VAL A 728 2.68 17.54 13.92
C VAL A 728 1.54 16.70 14.50
N CYS A 729 1.51 16.48 15.82
CA CYS A 729 0.39 15.76 16.46
C CYS A 729 -0.95 16.47 16.25
N ALA A 730 -0.99 17.81 16.26
CA ALA A 730 -2.21 18.56 16.00
C ALA A 730 -2.69 18.38 14.55
N SER A 731 -1.78 18.44 13.57
CA SER A 731 -2.09 18.21 12.15
C SER A 731 -2.68 16.81 11.93
N VAL A 732 -2.01 15.77 12.46
CA VAL A 732 -2.46 14.38 12.35
C VAL A 732 -3.85 14.17 12.97
N LEU A 733 -4.12 14.76 14.13
CA LEU A 733 -5.43 14.63 14.77
C LEU A 733 -6.53 15.42 14.05
N GLN A 734 -6.17 16.51 13.37
CA GLN A 734 -7.08 17.25 12.51
C GLN A 734 -7.51 16.40 11.31
N ASP A 735 -6.61 15.61 10.72
CA ASP A 735 -6.93 14.69 9.63
C ASP A 735 -7.87 13.56 10.08
N ASN A 736 -7.72 13.05 11.31
CA ASN A 736 -8.69 12.12 11.90
C ASN A 736 -10.07 12.76 12.07
N ASP A 737 -10.15 14.01 12.55
CA ASP A 737 -11.42 14.72 12.72
C ASP A 737 -12.12 14.94 11.37
N GLN A 738 -11.37 15.40 10.37
CA GLN A 738 -11.90 15.71 9.04
C GLN A 738 -12.44 14.46 8.33
N GLN A 739 -11.69 13.35 8.33
CA GLN A 739 -12.16 12.10 7.75
C GLN A 739 -13.41 11.57 8.46
N SER A 740 -13.45 11.65 9.79
CA SER A 740 -14.62 11.24 10.56
C SER A 740 -15.84 12.15 10.31
N LEU A 741 -15.62 13.45 10.10
CA LEU A 741 -16.65 14.40 9.66
C LEU A 741 -17.16 14.04 8.26
N CYS A 742 -16.26 13.80 7.31
CA CYS A 742 -16.60 13.43 5.94
C CYS A 742 -17.56 12.24 5.91
N LEU A 743 -17.24 11.16 6.64
CA LEU A 743 -18.12 10.00 6.79
C LEU A 743 -19.52 10.34 7.32
N SER A 744 -19.61 11.33 8.21
CA SER A 744 -20.88 11.78 8.80
C SER A 744 -21.72 12.53 7.77
N LEU A 745 -21.08 13.43 7.02
CA LEU A 745 -21.72 14.22 5.94
C LEU A 745 -22.13 13.32 4.77
N ASP A 746 -21.28 12.38 4.37
CA ASP A 746 -21.57 11.44 3.30
C ASP A 746 -22.67 10.45 3.69
N ARG A 747 -22.82 10.10 4.97
CA ARG A 747 -23.99 9.35 5.44
C ARG A 747 -25.28 10.13 5.25
N VAL A 748 -25.28 11.45 5.52
CA VAL A 748 -26.45 12.31 5.28
C VAL A 748 -26.77 12.38 3.78
N ARG A 749 -25.75 12.57 2.92
CA ARG A 749 -25.91 12.59 1.46
C ARG A 749 -26.39 11.26 0.90
N CYS A 750 -25.83 10.13 1.35
CA CYS A 750 -26.20 8.79 0.90
C CYS A 750 -27.65 8.48 1.26
N ARG A 751 -28.10 8.90 2.44
CA ARG A 751 -29.51 8.79 2.85
C ARG A 751 -30.44 9.65 1.97
N ALA A 752 -29.98 10.80 1.52
CA ALA A 752 -30.75 11.66 0.61
C ALA A 752 -30.78 11.09 -0.82
N ASN A 753 -29.66 10.57 -1.33
CA ASN A 753 -29.57 9.90 -2.62
C ASN A 753 -28.43 8.85 -2.63
N LEU A 754 -28.83 7.57 -2.70
CA LEU A 754 -27.92 6.42 -2.71
C LEU A 754 -27.19 6.24 -4.05
N ASP A 755 -27.84 6.57 -5.17
CA ASP A 755 -27.37 6.16 -6.50
C ASP A 755 -25.95 6.63 -6.83
N PRO A 756 -25.55 7.90 -6.57
CA PRO A 756 -24.19 8.36 -6.81
C PRO A 756 -23.13 7.53 -6.09
N PHE A 757 -23.41 7.09 -4.86
CA PHE A 757 -22.45 6.29 -4.08
C PHE A 757 -22.27 4.90 -4.68
N MET A 758 -23.35 4.29 -5.15
CA MET A 758 -23.31 2.98 -5.80
C MET A 758 -22.66 3.06 -7.20
N ASP A 759 -22.91 4.11 -7.97
CA ASP A 759 -22.24 4.31 -9.26
C ASP A 759 -20.73 4.48 -9.08
N LEU A 760 -20.34 5.27 -8.08
CA LEU A 760 -18.93 5.49 -7.79
C LEU A 760 -18.26 4.20 -7.35
N ALA A 761 -18.93 3.39 -6.52
CA ALA A 761 -18.42 2.09 -6.13
C ALA A 761 -18.19 1.17 -7.35
N GLU A 762 -19.16 1.12 -8.28
CA GLU A 762 -19.02 0.36 -9.54
C GLU A 762 -17.86 0.88 -10.41
N GLN A 763 -17.68 2.21 -10.50
CA GLN A 763 -16.55 2.80 -11.24
C GLN A 763 -15.20 2.46 -10.60
N LEU A 764 -15.12 2.51 -9.27
CA LEU A 764 -13.90 2.20 -8.52
C LEU A 764 -13.57 0.71 -8.55
N GLU A 765 -14.57 -0.17 -8.50
CA GLU A 765 -14.40 -1.63 -8.67
C GLU A 765 -13.89 -1.95 -10.08
N ASN A 766 -14.50 -1.38 -11.13
CA ASN A 766 -14.05 -1.56 -12.51
C ASN A 766 -12.62 -1.05 -12.74
N ALA A 767 -12.21 -0.01 -12.00
CA ALA A 767 -10.85 0.52 -12.04
C ALA A 767 -9.86 -0.21 -11.11
N GLY A 768 -10.32 -1.18 -10.31
CA GLY A 768 -9.48 -2.00 -9.42
C GLY A 768 -9.13 -1.37 -8.07
N TYR A 769 -9.81 -0.30 -7.66
CA TYR A 769 -9.63 0.35 -6.35
C TYR A 769 -10.50 -0.24 -5.22
N ILE A 770 -11.50 -1.04 -5.59
CA ILE A 770 -12.36 -1.79 -4.68
C ILE A 770 -12.38 -3.24 -5.15
N ASN A 771 -12.31 -4.18 -4.20
CA ASN A 771 -12.63 -5.58 -4.45
C ASN A 771 -13.86 -5.94 -3.62
N ALA A 772 -15.05 -5.84 -4.21
CA ALA A 772 -16.31 -5.96 -3.48
C ALA A 772 -16.44 -7.29 -2.73
N SER A 773 -15.91 -8.38 -3.29
CA SER A 773 -15.92 -9.69 -2.63
C SER A 773 -14.96 -9.78 -1.43
N ALA A 774 -13.74 -9.25 -1.55
CA ALA A 774 -12.75 -9.33 -0.47
C ALA A 774 -13.03 -8.32 0.65
N GLU A 775 -13.58 -7.17 0.30
CA GLU A 775 -13.84 -6.05 1.21
C GLU A 775 -15.31 -5.99 1.66
N ALA A 776 -16.11 -7.01 1.31
CA ALA A 776 -17.51 -7.14 1.67
C ALA A 776 -18.36 -5.89 1.35
N PHE A 777 -18.09 -5.22 0.23
CA PHE A 777 -18.86 -4.07 -0.21
C PHE A 777 -20.20 -4.54 -0.82
N PRO A 778 -21.34 -3.92 -0.48
CA PRO A 778 -22.65 -4.43 -0.87
C PRO A 778 -22.99 -4.12 -2.33
N THR A 779 -23.83 -4.96 -2.94
CA THR A 779 -24.47 -4.62 -4.21
C THR A 779 -25.70 -3.73 -4.01
N ARG A 780 -26.21 -3.10 -5.08
CA ARG A 780 -27.47 -2.33 -5.03
C ARG A 780 -28.65 -3.14 -4.49
N LYS A 781 -28.68 -4.44 -4.84
CA LYS A 781 -29.72 -5.37 -4.39
C LYS A 781 -29.64 -5.57 -2.88
N ASP A 782 -28.42 -5.72 -2.36
CA ASP A 782 -28.20 -5.88 -0.91
C ASP A 782 -28.62 -4.64 -0.15
N VAL A 783 -28.28 -3.43 -0.64
CA VAL A 783 -28.68 -2.17 0.00
C VAL A 783 -30.19 -1.97 -0.07
N SER A 784 -30.81 -2.26 -1.21
CA SER A 784 -32.27 -2.13 -1.39
C SER A 784 -33.09 -3.07 -0.50
N ALA A 785 -32.51 -4.20 -0.10
CA ALA A 785 -33.12 -5.17 0.82
C ALA A 785 -33.04 -4.73 2.30
N ARG A 786 -32.23 -3.72 2.63
CA ARG A 786 -32.13 -3.17 3.99
C ARG A 786 -33.33 -2.28 4.30
N GLU A 787 -33.71 -2.23 5.56
CA GLU A 787 -34.77 -1.33 6.05
C GLU A 787 -34.41 0.15 5.82
N THR A 788 -33.15 0.52 6.07
CA THR A 788 -32.66 1.89 5.93
C THR A 788 -32.39 2.33 4.50
N LYS A 789 -32.20 1.37 3.57
CA LYS A 789 -31.80 1.60 2.17
C LYS A 789 -30.59 2.53 2.01
N GLU A 790 -29.65 2.49 2.95
CA GLU A 790 -28.45 3.32 2.97
C GLU A 790 -27.17 2.48 3.15
N LEU A 791 -26.03 3.06 2.74
CA LEU A 791 -24.70 2.56 3.11
C LEU A 791 -24.39 2.91 4.58
N THR A 792 -23.73 1.99 5.25
CA THR A 792 -23.24 2.14 6.61
C THR A 792 -21.92 2.93 6.63
N ARG A 793 -21.53 3.47 7.80
CA ARG A 793 -20.25 4.19 7.94
C ARG A 793 -19.03 3.31 7.56
N PRO A 794 -18.95 2.02 7.93
CA PRO A 794 -17.85 1.15 7.48
C PRO A 794 -17.77 0.99 5.95
N GLU A 795 -18.90 0.99 5.24
CA GLU A 795 -18.94 0.93 3.78
C GLU A 795 -18.51 2.27 3.15
N LEU A 796 -18.98 3.38 3.72
CA LEU A 796 -18.55 4.72 3.31
C LEU A 796 -17.06 4.96 3.57
N ALA A 797 -16.49 4.37 4.63
CA ALA A 797 -15.06 4.47 4.94
C ALA A 797 -14.20 3.81 3.86
N LEU A 798 -14.62 2.64 3.37
CA LEU A 798 -13.97 2.00 2.23
C LEU A 798 -14.08 2.88 0.98
N LEU A 799 -15.28 3.37 0.67
CA LEU A 799 -15.50 4.21 -0.50
C LEU A 799 -14.68 5.51 -0.45
N MET A 800 -14.54 6.12 0.73
CA MET A 800 -13.71 7.30 0.96
C MET A 800 -12.23 7.02 0.72
N ALA A 801 -11.70 5.94 1.29
CA ALA A 801 -10.31 5.55 1.09
C ALA A 801 -10.00 5.23 -0.38
N SER A 802 -10.86 4.44 -1.05
CA SER A 802 -10.71 4.13 -2.48
C SER A 802 -10.85 5.38 -3.36
N SER A 803 -11.72 6.33 -3.00
CA SER A 803 -11.86 7.60 -3.71
C SER A 803 -10.61 8.47 -3.59
N LYS A 804 -10.00 8.54 -2.40
CA LYS A 804 -8.73 9.24 -2.19
C LYS A 804 -7.59 8.62 -3.00
N LEU A 805 -7.49 7.29 -3.00
CA LEU A 805 -6.49 6.57 -3.80
C LEU A 805 -6.66 6.84 -5.30
N ALA A 806 -7.90 6.77 -5.79
CA ALA A 806 -8.21 7.04 -7.18
C ALA A 806 -7.86 8.49 -7.56
N LEU A 807 -8.35 9.48 -6.80
CA LEU A 807 -8.05 10.89 -7.08
C LEU A 807 -6.54 11.16 -7.05
N LYS A 808 -5.84 10.67 -6.03
CA LYS A 808 -4.38 10.82 -5.88
C LYS A 808 -3.63 10.28 -7.10
N GLN A 809 -3.97 9.07 -7.54
CA GLN A 809 -3.34 8.49 -8.73
C GLN A 809 -3.63 9.33 -9.98
N ARG A 810 -4.87 9.77 -10.19
CA ARG A 810 -5.25 10.55 -11.38
C ARG A 810 -4.58 11.92 -11.43
N LEU A 811 -4.44 12.60 -10.29
CA LEU A 811 -3.70 13.85 -10.21
C LEU A 811 -2.18 13.66 -10.42
N LEU A 812 -1.62 12.53 -9.99
CA LEU A 812 -0.22 12.15 -10.27
C LEU A 812 0.02 11.69 -11.71
N GLU A 813 -1.02 11.30 -12.45
CA GLU A 813 -0.91 11.00 -13.88
C GLU A 813 -0.91 12.28 -14.74
N ASP A 814 -1.46 13.38 -14.25
CA ASP A 814 -1.43 14.69 -14.92
C ASP A 814 -0.20 15.51 -14.49
N GLU A 815 0.82 15.54 -15.34
CA GLU A 815 2.05 16.31 -15.10
C GLU A 815 1.82 17.83 -15.07
N SER A 816 0.71 18.32 -15.64
CA SER A 816 0.40 19.75 -15.68
C SER A 816 -0.39 20.25 -14.47
N PHE A 817 -0.84 19.34 -13.60
CA PHE A 817 -1.74 19.68 -12.50
C PHE A 817 -1.11 20.70 -11.54
N LEU A 818 0.14 20.49 -11.13
CA LEU A 818 0.86 21.31 -10.14
C LEU A 818 1.73 22.44 -10.73
N GLN A 819 1.52 22.87 -11.98
CA GLN A 819 2.39 23.87 -12.61
C GLN A 819 2.19 25.32 -12.08
N GLY A 820 1.11 25.61 -11.34
CA GLY A 820 0.83 26.95 -10.81
C GLY A 820 1.50 27.21 -9.44
N SER A 821 1.73 28.49 -9.11
CA SER A 821 2.37 28.88 -7.85
C SER A 821 1.60 28.44 -6.60
N TRP A 822 0.26 28.40 -6.69
CA TRP A 822 -0.67 27.94 -5.66
C TRP A 822 -0.38 26.53 -5.14
N ALA A 823 0.23 25.66 -5.96
CA ALA A 823 0.58 24.31 -5.55
C ALA A 823 1.61 24.29 -4.40
N ASN A 824 2.45 25.33 -4.32
CA ASN A 824 3.44 25.47 -3.26
C ASN A 824 2.80 25.71 -1.89
N ASP A 825 1.62 26.33 -1.83
CA ASP A 825 0.94 26.60 -0.56
C ASP A 825 0.40 25.29 0.05
N PHE A 826 -0.16 24.42 -0.79
CA PHE A 826 -0.57 23.07 -0.37
C PHE A 826 0.63 22.22 0.05
N LEU A 827 1.74 22.28 -0.70
CA LEU A 827 2.99 21.61 -0.31
C LEU A 827 3.52 22.13 1.04
N ALA A 828 3.58 23.45 1.21
CA ALA A 828 4.06 24.07 2.44
C ALA A 828 3.16 23.72 3.61
N SER A 829 1.84 23.69 3.42
CA SER A 829 0.85 23.41 4.48
C SER A 829 1.02 22.05 5.17
N TYR A 830 1.68 21.09 4.52
CA TYR A 830 2.05 19.81 5.12
C TYR A 830 3.08 19.95 6.25
N PHE A 831 3.95 20.96 6.17
CA PHE A 831 5.04 21.14 7.12
C PHE A 831 4.65 22.10 8.26
N PRO A 832 5.18 21.89 9.49
CA PRO A 832 5.02 22.80 10.61
C PRO A 832 5.46 24.24 10.28
N GLU A 833 4.83 25.23 10.91
CA GLU A 833 5.06 26.66 10.65
C GLU A 833 6.54 27.04 10.72
N TYR A 834 7.24 26.58 11.75
CA TYR A 834 8.68 26.85 11.86
C TYR A 834 9.46 26.40 10.62
N VAL A 835 9.11 25.22 10.08
CA VAL A 835 9.76 24.68 8.88
C VAL A 835 9.38 25.49 7.64
N ARG A 836 8.10 25.90 7.52
CA ARG A 836 7.61 26.76 6.45
C ARG A 836 8.37 28.09 6.38
N SER A 837 8.56 28.75 7.51
CA SER A 837 9.20 30.07 7.53
C SER A 837 10.72 30.00 7.33
N HIS A 838 11.40 28.92 7.77
CA HIS A 838 12.87 28.85 7.79
C HIS A 838 13.50 27.99 6.69
N PHE A 839 12.75 27.08 6.06
CA PHE A 839 13.24 26.18 5.01
C PHE A 839 12.39 26.17 3.72
N PRO A 840 11.93 27.33 3.20
CA PRO A 840 11.01 27.36 2.06
C PRO A 840 11.59 26.76 0.77
N GLU A 841 12.89 26.93 0.50
CA GLU A 841 13.52 26.35 -0.70
C GLU A 841 13.71 24.83 -0.59
N GLN A 842 13.98 24.31 0.62
CA GLN A 842 14.04 22.86 0.86
C GLN A 842 12.66 22.22 0.74
N ILE A 843 11.59 22.92 1.14
CA ILE A 843 10.22 22.48 0.89
C ILE A 843 9.98 22.36 -0.62
N ARG A 844 10.27 23.41 -1.40
CA ARG A 844 10.07 23.40 -2.86
C ARG A 844 10.87 22.33 -3.59
N SER A 845 12.10 22.08 -3.13
CA SER A 845 13.00 21.08 -3.71
C SER A 845 12.88 19.69 -3.05
N HIS A 846 11.88 19.49 -2.19
CA HIS A 846 11.67 18.22 -1.51
C HIS A 846 11.50 17.09 -2.53
N SER A 847 12.14 15.94 -2.30
CA SER A 847 12.15 14.83 -3.27
C SER A 847 10.77 14.23 -3.55
N LEU A 848 9.81 14.46 -2.64
CA LEU A 848 8.40 14.09 -2.77
C LEU A 848 7.47 15.30 -2.84
N ALA A 849 7.95 16.48 -3.25
CA ALA A 849 7.15 17.71 -3.29
C ALA A 849 5.82 17.52 -4.04
N ARG A 850 5.86 16.81 -5.17
CA ARG A 850 4.69 16.51 -5.99
C ARG A 850 3.70 15.60 -5.26
N GLU A 851 4.17 14.50 -4.68
CA GLU A 851 3.34 13.52 -3.99
C GLU A 851 2.74 14.08 -2.69
N ILE A 852 3.48 14.92 -1.97
CA ILE A 852 2.98 15.65 -0.78
C ILE A 852 1.85 16.59 -1.19
N ALA A 853 2.09 17.48 -2.16
CA ALA A 853 1.10 18.45 -2.60
C ALA A 853 -0.20 17.78 -3.07
N VAL A 854 -0.10 16.73 -3.90
CA VAL A 854 -1.27 15.97 -4.35
C VAL A 854 -1.99 15.30 -3.18
N THR A 855 -1.26 14.75 -2.21
CA THR A 855 -1.88 14.09 -1.05
C THR A 855 -2.67 15.08 -0.20
N VAL A 856 -2.09 16.24 0.11
CA VAL A 856 -2.79 17.32 0.84
C VAL A 856 -4.04 17.77 0.09
N ILE A 857 -3.92 18.00 -1.22
CA ILE A 857 -5.07 18.40 -2.05
C ILE A 857 -6.15 17.31 -2.06
N CYS A 858 -5.78 16.04 -2.20
CA CYS A 858 -6.74 14.93 -2.20
C CYS A 858 -7.46 14.81 -0.86
N ASN A 859 -6.75 14.92 0.26
CA ASN A 859 -7.36 14.90 1.58
C ASN A 859 -8.34 16.06 1.72
N LYS A 860 -7.92 17.30 1.42
CA LYS A 860 -8.79 18.47 1.48
C LYS A 860 -10.04 18.29 0.62
N VAL A 861 -9.87 17.95 -0.66
CA VAL A 861 -10.99 17.80 -1.60
C VAL A 861 -11.95 16.70 -1.16
N ILE A 862 -11.48 15.51 -0.81
CA ILE A 862 -12.39 14.40 -0.44
C ILE A 862 -13.00 14.61 0.95
N ASP A 863 -12.23 15.07 1.92
CA ASP A 863 -12.73 15.24 3.29
C ASP A 863 -13.73 16.39 3.41
N GLU A 864 -13.64 17.38 2.51
CA GLU A 864 -14.57 18.52 2.47
C GLU A 864 -15.68 18.36 1.42
N ALA A 865 -15.42 17.90 0.19
CA ALA A 865 -16.46 17.75 -0.83
C ALA A 865 -17.24 16.43 -0.72
N GLY A 866 -16.67 15.42 -0.08
CA GLY A 866 -17.17 14.04 -0.04
C GLY A 866 -16.86 13.24 -1.30
N VAL A 867 -17.13 11.93 -1.26
CA VAL A 867 -16.72 11.00 -2.33
C VAL A 867 -17.36 11.27 -3.69
N ARG A 868 -18.55 11.89 -3.70
CA ARG A 868 -19.27 12.26 -4.94
C ARG A 868 -18.49 13.25 -5.80
N PHE A 869 -17.46 13.90 -5.28
CA PHE A 869 -16.57 14.78 -6.05
C PHE A 869 -16.04 14.10 -7.32
N LEU A 870 -15.73 12.80 -7.26
CA LEU A 870 -15.22 12.05 -8.42
C LEU A 870 -16.25 11.96 -9.57
N LEU A 871 -17.53 12.23 -9.31
CA LEU A 871 -18.60 12.21 -10.30
C LEU A 871 -18.84 13.57 -10.98
N LEU A 872 -18.07 14.61 -10.61
CA LEU A 872 -18.09 15.89 -11.31
C LEU A 872 -17.59 15.75 -12.77
N GLY A 873 -16.64 14.85 -13.00
CA GLY A 873 -16.14 14.49 -14.33
C GLY A 873 -16.90 13.32 -14.97
N GLU A 874 -16.81 13.19 -16.29
CA GLU A 874 -17.26 11.99 -17.00
C GLU A 874 -16.26 10.84 -16.76
N GLY A 875 -16.43 10.14 -15.63
CA GLY A 875 -15.58 9.02 -15.21
C GLY A 875 -14.25 9.46 -14.58
N LEU A 876 -13.34 8.49 -14.38
CA LEU A 876 -12.05 8.70 -13.72
C LEU A 876 -10.96 9.22 -14.66
N VAL A 877 -11.31 10.11 -15.59
CA VAL A 877 -10.36 10.66 -16.58
C VAL A 877 -9.42 11.67 -15.89
N PRO A 878 -8.08 11.49 -15.96
CA PRO A 878 -7.12 12.33 -15.25
C PRO A 878 -7.32 13.84 -15.45
N THR A 879 -7.39 14.29 -16.71
CA THR A 879 -7.49 15.72 -17.04
C THR A 879 -8.79 16.36 -16.57
N LEU A 880 -9.90 15.63 -16.54
CA LEU A 880 -11.19 16.13 -16.05
C LEU A 880 -11.20 16.25 -14.52
N LEU A 881 -10.63 15.27 -13.81
CA LEU A 881 -10.52 15.31 -12.35
C LEU A 881 -9.54 16.39 -11.88
N SER A 882 -8.41 16.55 -12.57
CA SER A 882 -7.47 17.67 -12.36
C SER A 882 -8.17 19.02 -12.51
N TYR A 883 -8.98 19.17 -13.55
CA TYR A 883 -9.73 20.39 -13.79
C TYR A 883 -10.80 20.62 -12.71
N ALA A 884 -11.58 19.59 -12.35
CA ALA A 884 -12.55 19.67 -11.27
C ALA A 884 -11.90 20.05 -9.92
N ALA A 885 -10.70 19.51 -9.63
CA ALA A 885 -9.96 19.82 -8.41
C ALA A 885 -9.51 21.28 -8.38
N LYS A 886 -8.98 21.81 -9.50
CA LYS A 886 -8.65 23.24 -9.63
C LYS A 886 -9.87 24.12 -9.38
N LEU A 887 -11.02 23.81 -10.00
CA LEU A 887 -12.26 24.56 -9.79
C LEU A 887 -12.71 24.55 -8.33
N TYR A 888 -12.68 23.37 -7.69
CA TYR A 888 -13.08 23.24 -6.29
C TYR A 888 -12.19 24.08 -5.38
N LEU A 889 -10.87 23.98 -5.53
CA LEU A 889 -9.92 24.76 -4.74
C LEU A 889 -10.13 26.26 -4.96
N SER A 890 -10.32 26.72 -6.20
CA SER A 890 -10.59 28.12 -6.50
C SER A 890 -11.88 28.62 -5.85
N PHE A 891 -13.01 27.90 -6.02
CA PHE A 891 -14.28 28.33 -5.46
C PHE A 891 -14.30 28.25 -3.93
N ASP A 892 -13.63 27.26 -3.34
CA ASP A 892 -13.47 27.15 -1.90
C ASP A 892 -12.74 28.38 -1.34
N GLU A 893 -11.69 28.83 -2.03
CA GLU A 893 -10.95 30.03 -1.64
C GLU A 893 -11.73 31.34 -1.90
N ILE A 894 -12.47 31.42 -3.01
CA ILE A 894 -13.35 32.57 -3.32
C ILE A 894 -14.43 32.72 -2.26
N PHE A 895 -15.00 31.62 -1.76
CA PHE A 895 -16.05 31.62 -0.74
C PHE A 895 -15.52 31.69 0.70
N GLU A 896 -14.20 31.77 0.90
CA GLU A 896 -13.56 31.69 2.21
C GLU A 896 -13.99 30.42 2.98
N GLY A 897 -14.05 29.28 2.30
CA GLY A 897 -14.59 28.03 2.83
C GLY A 897 -13.96 27.59 4.14
N ASP A 898 -12.63 27.73 4.28
CA ASP A 898 -11.91 27.38 5.51
C ASP A 898 -12.34 28.23 6.71
N ARG A 899 -12.58 29.53 6.50
CA ARG A 899 -13.10 30.44 7.52
C ARG A 899 -14.47 29.98 8.00
N TRP A 900 -15.37 29.60 7.09
CA TRP A 900 -16.70 29.11 7.44
C TRP A 900 -16.66 27.78 8.18
N ARG A 901 -15.87 26.83 7.69
CA ARG A 901 -15.68 25.54 8.37
C ARG A 901 -15.12 25.72 9.78
N ALA A 902 -14.18 26.64 9.98
CA ALA A 902 -13.68 27.00 11.31
C ALA A 902 -14.77 27.63 12.20
N ALA A 903 -15.57 28.56 11.65
CA ALA A 903 -16.68 29.18 12.35
C ALA A 903 -17.75 28.17 12.79
N PHE A 904 -18.08 27.19 11.93
CA PHE A 904 -19.03 26.12 12.26
C PHE A 904 -18.51 25.24 13.39
N ARG A 905 -17.24 24.81 13.34
CA ARG A 905 -16.62 24.00 14.39
C ARG A 905 -16.55 24.71 15.74
N ALA A 906 -16.38 26.03 15.75
CA ALA A 906 -16.33 26.82 16.98
C ALA A 906 -17.67 26.87 17.73
N ARG A 907 -18.78 26.54 17.06
CA ARG A 907 -20.14 26.53 17.61
C ARG A 907 -20.46 25.23 18.36
N ASN A 908 -19.89 25.12 19.57
CA ASN A 908 -20.12 23.98 20.46
C ASN A 908 -21.53 23.90 21.05
N ASP A 909 -22.38 24.90 20.81
CA ASP A 909 -23.79 24.99 21.23
C ASP A 909 -24.75 24.30 20.27
N LEU A 910 -24.32 23.97 19.04
CA LEU A 910 -25.19 23.37 18.02
C LEU A 910 -25.28 21.85 18.17
N GLU A 911 -26.49 21.33 17.95
CA GLU A 911 -26.67 19.89 17.72
C GLU A 911 -25.96 19.46 16.42
N ALA A 912 -25.40 18.25 16.42
CA ALA A 912 -24.60 17.73 15.31
C ALA A 912 -25.34 17.79 13.95
N ALA A 913 -26.64 17.49 13.92
CA ALA A 913 -27.43 17.53 12.69
C ALA A 913 -27.52 18.96 12.09
N ARG A 914 -27.63 19.98 12.94
CA ARG A 914 -27.69 21.38 12.50
C ARG A 914 -26.33 21.86 12.00
N GLU A 915 -25.26 21.50 12.70
CA GLU A 915 -23.88 21.75 12.26
C GLU A 915 -23.64 21.13 10.88
N TYR A 916 -24.01 19.86 10.68
CA TYR A 916 -23.84 19.16 9.40
C TYR A 916 -24.64 19.82 8.28
N GLY A 917 -25.82 20.37 8.57
CA GLY A 917 -26.58 21.18 7.60
C GLY A 917 -25.77 22.37 7.08
N LEU A 918 -25.08 23.10 7.96
CA LEU A 918 -24.25 24.25 7.57
C LEU A 918 -23.06 23.83 6.68
N PHE A 919 -22.40 22.72 7.02
CA PHE A 919 -21.34 22.15 6.17
C PHE A 919 -21.87 21.76 4.79
N LEU A 920 -23.03 21.09 4.73
CA LEU A 920 -23.62 20.64 3.47
C LEU A 920 -24.04 21.83 2.59
N GLN A 921 -24.60 22.90 3.15
CA GLN A 921 -24.95 24.11 2.40
C GLN A 921 -23.73 24.71 1.68
N LEU A 922 -22.61 24.87 2.38
CA LEU A 922 -21.36 25.35 1.78
C LEU A 922 -20.90 24.39 0.67
N GLN A 923 -20.88 23.08 0.95
CA GLN A 923 -20.35 22.07 0.04
C GLN A 923 -21.23 21.89 -1.21
N ASP A 924 -22.55 21.99 -1.08
CA ASP A 924 -23.49 21.93 -2.21
C ASP A 924 -23.38 23.20 -3.08
N ALA A 925 -23.14 24.37 -2.48
CA ALA A 925 -22.84 25.59 -3.25
C ALA A 925 -21.53 25.46 -4.03
N LEU A 926 -20.46 24.94 -3.41
CA LEU A 926 -19.18 24.68 -4.10
C LEU A 926 -19.34 23.67 -5.24
N ALA A 927 -20.06 22.56 -5.00
CA ALA A 927 -20.34 21.57 -6.01
C ALA A 927 -21.15 22.18 -7.18
N TYR A 928 -22.15 23.01 -6.88
CA TYR A 928 -22.94 23.71 -7.90
C TYR A 928 -22.07 24.61 -8.78
N MET A 929 -21.18 25.41 -8.18
CA MET A 929 -20.25 26.27 -8.91
C MET A 929 -19.31 25.47 -9.82
N CYS A 930 -18.76 24.37 -9.32
CA CYS A 930 -17.91 23.47 -10.10
C CYS A 930 -18.65 22.88 -11.31
N HIS A 931 -19.86 22.33 -11.10
CA HIS A 931 -20.67 21.78 -12.20
C HIS A 931 -21.00 22.84 -13.25
N TRP A 932 -21.36 24.05 -12.83
CA TRP A 932 -21.65 25.16 -13.75
C TRP A 932 -20.41 25.52 -14.58
N ALA A 933 -19.26 25.69 -13.94
CA ALA A 933 -18.01 26.06 -14.60
C ALA A 933 -17.55 24.98 -15.59
N MET A 934 -17.61 23.70 -15.20
CA MET A 934 -17.26 22.59 -16.09
C MET A 934 -18.16 22.53 -17.34
N ARG A 935 -19.47 22.67 -17.18
CA ARG A 935 -20.43 22.68 -18.31
C ARG A 935 -20.19 23.84 -19.28
N ARG A 936 -19.69 24.98 -18.80
CA ARG A 936 -19.33 26.16 -19.60
C ARG A 936 -17.92 26.11 -20.17
N GLY A 937 -17.10 25.14 -19.76
CA GLY A 937 -15.68 25.11 -20.08
C GLY A 937 -14.91 26.30 -19.48
N TYR A 938 -15.36 26.83 -18.33
CA TYR A 938 -14.77 27.99 -17.69
C TYR A 938 -13.42 27.63 -17.06
N ARG A 939 -12.32 28.13 -17.61
CA ARG A 939 -10.99 27.82 -17.09
C ARG A 939 -10.66 28.73 -15.91
N LEU A 940 -10.78 28.18 -14.71
CA LEU A 940 -10.36 28.82 -13.47
C LEU A 940 -9.29 27.96 -12.81
N SER A 941 -8.27 28.63 -12.30
CA SER A 941 -7.18 28.05 -11.51
C SER A 941 -7.12 28.80 -10.17
N PRO A 942 -6.53 28.21 -9.12
CA PRO A 942 -6.40 28.84 -7.80
C PRO A 942 -5.32 29.94 -7.79
N ASP A 943 -5.35 30.85 -8.77
CA ASP A 943 -4.38 31.94 -8.89
C ASP A 943 -4.96 33.23 -8.28
N ASP A 944 -4.15 33.94 -7.49
CA ASP A 944 -4.56 35.10 -6.68
C ASP A 944 -5.38 36.15 -7.45
N GLU A 945 -4.98 36.47 -8.69
CA GLU A 945 -5.62 37.53 -9.49
C GLU A 945 -7.06 37.18 -9.88
N GLU A 946 -7.31 35.94 -10.34
CA GLU A 946 -8.67 35.52 -10.68
C GLU A 946 -9.51 35.32 -9.42
N ILE A 947 -8.92 34.78 -8.34
CA ILE A 947 -9.61 34.63 -7.06
C ILE A 947 -10.09 35.99 -6.55
N GLU A 948 -9.22 37.00 -6.53
CA GLU A 948 -9.58 38.33 -6.04
C GLU A 948 -10.64 39.00 -6.92
N ARG A 949 -10.58 38.78 -8.23
CA ARG A 949 -11.62 39.24 -9.16
C ARG A 949 -12.97 38.60 -8.85
N TRP A 950 -13.00 37.28 -8.61
CA TRP A 950 -14.23 36.57 -8.23
C TRP A 950 -14.72 36.94 -6.82
N ARG A 951 -13.83 37.27 -5.87
CA ARG A 951 -14.20 37.81 -4.56
C ARG A 951 -14.85 39.19 -4.67
N SER A 952 -14.30 40.06 -5.52
CA SER A 952 -14.93 41.35 -5.83
C SER A 952 -16.33 41.16 -6.44
N ASP A 953 -16.46 40.25 -7.40
CA ASP A 953 -17.75 39.87 -7.97
C ASP A 953 -18.74 39.34 -6.91
N LEU A 954 -18.27 38.51 -5.97
CA LEU A 954 -19.08 38.02 -4.86
C LEU A 954 -19.54 39.14 -3.92
N SER A 955 -18.67 40.10 -3.62
CA SER A 955 -19.02 41.28 -2.82
C SER A 955 -20.11 42.11 -3.52
N ASN A 956 -19.95 42.38 -4.82
CA ASN A 956 -20.95 43.09 -5.62
C ASN A 956 -22.29 42.35 -5.66
N TYR A 957 -22.24 41.02 -5.75
CA TYR A 957 -23.43 40.17 -5.72
C TYR A 957 -24.16 40.27 -4.37
N ARG A 958 -23.42 40.21 -3.26
CA ARG A 958 -23.99 40.32 -1.91
C ARG A 958 -24.66 41.68 -1.69
N GLU A 959 -23.99 42.77 -2.04
CA GLU A 959 -24.57 44.12 -1.96
C GLU A 959 -25.87 44.23 -2.75
N ARG A 960 -25.90 43.62 -3.95
CA ARG A 960 -27.09 43.62 -4.78
C ARG A 960 -28.25 42.88 -4.13
N VAL A 961 -28.00 41.69 -3.58
CA VAL A 961 -29.05 40.88 -2.93
C VAL A 961 -29.58 41.62 -1.70
N GLU A 962 -28.71 42.24 -0.90
CA GLU A 962 -29.09 43.04 0.27
C GLU A 962 -29.90 44.31 -0.10
N ALA A 963 -29.60 44.94 -1.24
CA ALA A 963 -30.33 46.11 -1.71
C ALA A 963 -31.72 45.80 -2.31
N GLY A 964 -32.00 44.54 -2.66
CA GLY A 964 -33.24 44.10 -3.33
C GLY A 964 -34.36 43.61 -2.40
N GLU A 965 -34.07 43.32 -1.13
CA GLU A 965 -35.04 42.85 -0.12
C GLU A 965 -35.41 43.99 0.87
N PRO A 966 -36.67 44.10 1.36
CA PRO A 966 -37.05 45.16 2.30
C PRO A 966 -36.18 45.11 3.56
N ALA A 967 -35.40 46.17 3.77
CA ALA A 967 -34.29 46.30 4.71
C ALA A 967 -34.64 46.30 6.22
N ARG A 968 -35.61 45.50 6.68
CA ARG A 968 -35.94 45.42 8.13
C ARG A 968 -36.04 44.03 8.75
N GLU A 969 -36.02 42.92 8.00
CA GLU A 969 -36.05 41.58 8.64
C GLU A 969 -35.03 40.56 8.14
N GLN A 970 -34.31 40.79 7.03
CA GLN A 970 -33.27 39.86 6.56
C GLN A 970 -32.12 40.63 5.90
N SER A 971 -31.05 40.92 6.64
CA SER A 971 -29.72 40.94 6.03
C SER A 971 -29.43 39.54 5.46
N LEU A 972 -28.43 39.37 4.58
CA LEU A 972 -27.92 38.02 4.33
C LEU A 972 -27.45 37.45 5.67
N GLY A 973 -28.30 36.65 6.32
CA GLY A 973 -27.94 35.95 7.55
C GLY A 973 -26.81 35.00 7.21
N GLU A 974 -25.79 34.94 8.06
CA GLU A 974 -24.74 33.95 7.91
C GLU A 974 -25.31 32.57 8.33
N PRO A 975 -25.26 31.53 7.47
CA PRO A 975 -24.66 31.44 6.13
C PRO A 975 -25.63 31.71 4.96
N TYR A 976 -25.12 32.25 3.85
CA TYR A 976 -25.89 32.72 2.69
C TYR A 976 -25.84 31.79 1.45
N PHE A 977 -25.24 30.60 1.56
CA PHE A 977 -24.87 29.75 0.42
C PHE A 977 -26.06 29.32 -0.46
N ASP A 978 -27.23 29.10 0.14
CA ASP A 978 -28.46 28.71 -0.58
C ASP A 978 -28.95 29.80 -1.56
N ARG A 979 -28.46 31.04 -1.40
CA ARG A 979 -28.83 32.19 -2.25
C ARG A 979 -27.85 32.42 -3.41
N LEU A 980 -26.82 31.59 -3.58
CA LEU A 980 -25.79 31.77 -4.63
C LEU A 980 -26.18 31.22 -6.00
N GLY A 981 -27.40 30.70 -6.16
CA GLY A 981 -27.84 30.06 -7.40
C GLY A 981 -27.67 30.90 -8.68
N ASN A 982 -27.90 32.22 -8.58
CA ASN A 982 -27.78 33.15 -9.71
C ASN A 982 -26.39 33.78 -9.84
N PHE A 983 -25.53 33.66 -8.82
CA PHE A 983 -24.21 34.27 -8.77
C PHE A 983 -23.37 34.01 -10.04
N PRO A 984 -23.11 32.76 -10.46
CA PRO A 984 -22.19 32.53 -11.58
C PRO A 984 -22.73 33.07 -12.92
N PHE A 985 -24.06 33.10 -13.09
CA PHE A 985 -24.70 33.66 -14.30
C PHE A 985 -24.58 35.17 -14.35
N LEU A 986 -24.75 35.86 -13.22
CA LEU A 986 -24.58 37.32 -13.17
C LEU A 986 -23.11 37.71 -13.35
N VAL A 987 -22.16 36.96 -12.78
CA VAL A 987 -20.74 37.21 -13.02
C VAL A 987 -20.40 37.10 -14.50
N ALA A 988 -20.83 36.02 -15.16
CA ALA A 988 -20.63 35.84 -16.60
C ALA A 988 -21.26 37.00 -17.39
N LEU A 989 -22.50 37.38 -17.07
CA LEU A 989 -23.20 38.48 -17.73
C LEU A 989 -22.49 39.83 -17.55
N THR A 990 -22.08 40.17 -16.32
CA THR A 990 -21.33 41.39 -16.00
C THR A 990 -20.01 41.43 -16.77
N ARG A 991 -19.25 40.33 -16.77
CA ARG A 991 -17.97 40.25 -17.49
C ARG A 991 -18.14 40.31 -19.02
N GLU A 992 -19.18 39.68 -19.58
CA GLU A 992 -19.46 39.68 -21.02
C GLU A 992 -19.96 41.05 -21.53
N SER A 993 -20.81 41.72 -20.76
CA SER A 993 -21.40 43.01 -21.13
C SER A 993 -20.51 44.21 -20.80
N GLY A 994 -19.64 44.09 -19.80
CA GLY A 994 -18.83 45.20 -19.27
C GLY A 994 -19.60 46.16 -18.37
N GLU A 995 -20.85 45.85 -18.03
CA GLU A 995 -21.75 46.68 -17.23
C GLU A 995 -21.64 46.36 -15.73
N ASP A 996 -22.06 47.30 -14.88
CA ASP A 996 -22.16 47.10 -13.43
C ASP A 996 -23.12 45.94 -13.07
N MET A 997 -22.81 45.18 -12.01
CA MET A 997 -23.58 44.01 -11.61
C MET A 997 -25.04 44.33 -11.24
N ARG A 998 -25.34 45.53 -10.73
CA ARG A 998 -26.71 45.96 -10.45
C ARG A 998 -27.49 46.19 -11.75
N VAL A 999 -26.84 46.77 -12.76
CA VAL A 999 -27.43 46.95 -14.10
C VAL A 999 -27.65 45.59 -14.74
N ALA A 1000 -26.62 44.76 -14.84
CA ALA A 1000 -26.70 43.41 -15.39
C ALA A 1000 -27.79 42.57 -14.69
N GLY A 1001 -27.85 42.65 -13.37
CA GLY A 1001 -28.88 41.99 -12.57
C GLY A 1001 -30.30 42.46 -12.86
N THR A 1002 -30.51 43.74 -13.12
CA THR A 1002 -31.82 44.28 -13.50
C THR A 1002 -32.31 43.69 -14.82
N TYR A 1003 -31.43 43.61 -15.82
CA TYR A 1003 -31.74 42.99 -17.11
C TYR A 1003 -31.97 41.48 -16.98
N PHE A 1004 -31.19 40.80 -16.14
CA PHE A 1004 -31.40 39.38 -15.83
C PHE A 1004 -32.78 39.13 -15.21
N ASP A 1005 -33.18 39.93 -14.22
CA ASP A 1005 -34.49 39.82 -13.58
C ASP A 1005 -35.63 40.12 -14.57
N GLN A 1006 -35.48 41.14 -15.42
CA GLN A 1006 -36.45 41.45 -16.48
C GLN A 1006 -36.60 40.28 -17.47
N ALA A 1007 -35.49 39.66 -17.87
CA ALA A 1007 -35.50 38.48 -18.73
C ALA A 1007 -36.16 37.28 -18.07
N ALA A 1008 -35.90 37.04 -16.77
CA ALA A 1008 -36.57 36.00 -16.00
C ALA A 1008 -38.09 36.25 -15.84
N ASN A 1009 -38.47 37.51 -15.59
CA ASN A 1009 -39.86 37.93 -15.40
C ASN A 1009 -40.68 37.85 -16.70
N LEU A 1010 -40.05 37.95 -17.87
CA LEU A 1010 -40.73 37.82 -19.17
C LEU A 1010 -41.51 36.51 -19.29
N PHE A 1011 -41.00 35.42 -18.69
CA PHE A 1011 -41.63 34.10 -18.72
C PHE A 1011 -41.99 33.57 -17.33
N GLY A 1012 -41.96 34.42 -16.29
CA GLY A 1012 -42.22 34.00 -14.91
C GLY A 1012 -41.31 32.87 -14.40
N LEU A 1013 -40.05 32.84 -14.86
CA LEU A 1013 -39.13 31.72 -14.59
C LEU A 1013 -38.90 31.47 -13.11
N GLN A 1014 -38.94 32.51 -12.26
CA GLN A 1014 -38.81 32.35 -10.80
C GLN A 1014 -39.90 31.45 -10.21
N LYS A 1015 -41.16 31.62 -10.63
CA LYS A 1015 -42.25 30.76 -10.19
C LYS A 1015 -42.12 29.35 -10.76
N LEU A 1016 -41.69 29.24 -12.02
CA LEU A 1016 -41.48 27.94 -12.65
C LEU A 1016 -40.34 27.15 -12.00
N THR A 1017 -39.27 27.81 -11.55
CA THR A 1017 -38.22 27.20 -10.73
C THR A 1017 -38.75 26.76 -9.38
N ALA A 1018 -39.56 27.56 -8.69
CA ALA A 1018 -40.19 27.15 -7.43
C ALA A 1018 -41.08 25.91 -7.62
N PHE A 1019 -41.90 25.88 -8.67
CA PHE A 1019 -42.69 24.69 -9.00
C PHE A 1019 -41.82 23.50 -9.39
N LEU A 1020 -40.71 23.73 -10.10
CA LEU A 1020 -39.76 22.69 -10.46
C LEU A 1020 -39.21 22.03 -9.19
N GLU A 1021 -38.85 22.80 -8.17
CA GLU A 1021 -38.36 22.31 -6.87
C GLU A 1021 -39.42 21.51 -6.10
N ASP A 1022 -40.71 21.88 -6.23
CA ASP A 1022 -41.83 21.15 -5.62
C ASP A 1022 -42.12 19.79 -6.29
N VAL A 1023 -41.69 19.58 -7.54
CA VAL A 1023 -41.84 18.28 -8.21
C VAL A 1023 -40.88 17.27 -7.59
N LYS A 1024 -41.42 16.26 -6.91
CA LYS A 1024 -40.61 15.16 -6.39
C LYS A 1024 -40.17 14.24 -7.55
N PRO A 1025 -38.86 14.16 -7.87
CA PRO A 1025 -38.38 13.29 -8.96
C PRO A 1025 -38.64 11.82 -8.62
N ARG A 1026 -39.05 11.03 -9.62
CA ARG A 1026 -39.35 9.60 -9.48
C ARG A 1026 -38.11 8.72 -9.46
N ASP A 1027 -37.08 9.15 -10.17
CA ASP A 1027 -35.79 8.46 -10.29
C ASP A 1027 -34.65 9.47 -10.47
N ARG A 1028 -33.42 8.95 -10.56
CA ARG A 1028 -32.22 9.75 -10.77
C ARG A 1028 -32.22 10.54 -12.07
N TRP A 1029 -32.77 9.99 -13.16
CA TRP A 1029 -32.80 10.68 -14.45
C TRP A 1029 -33.71 11.90 -14.37
N GLU A 1030 -34.83 11.78 -13.65
CA GLU A 1030 -35.67 12.92 -13.33
C GLU A 1030 -34.98 13.93 -12.41
N GLN A 1031 -34.22 13.51 -11.41
CA GLN A 1031 -33.48 14.44 -10.55
C GLN A 1031 -32.39 15.20 -11.34
N GLN A 1032 -31.63 14.51 -12.19
CA GLN A 1032 -30.66 15.15 -13.08
C GLN A 1032 -31.33 16.08 -14.09
N LEU A 1033 -32.47 15.66 -14.64
CA LEU A 1033 -33.28 16.49 -15.53
C LEU A 1033 -33.75 17.75 -14.79
N GLN A 1034 -34.26 17.63 -13.58
CA GLN A 1034 -34.72 18.75 -12.74
C GLN A 1034 -33.61 19.80 -12.57
N SER A 1035 -32.42 19.40 -12.12
CA SER A 1035 -31.28 20.32 -11.99
C SER A 1035 -30.82 20.90 -13.34
N ALA A 1036 -30.89 20.12 -14.42
CA ALA A 1036 -30.56 20.60 -15.77
C ALA A 1036 -31.59 21.62 -16.28
N LEU A 1037 -32.87 21.45 -15.96
CA LEU A 1037 -33.94 22.36 -16.35
C LEU A 1037 -33.79 23.71 -15.64
N ASP A 1038 -33.55 23.72 -14.33
CA ASP A 1038 -33.29 24.96 -13.58
C ASP A 1038 -32.09 25.73 -14.15
N ALA A 1039 -30.95 25.05 -14.33
CA ALA A 1039 -29.75 25.67 -14.91
C ALA A 1039 -29.98 26.24 -16.32
N ARG A 1040 -30.79 25.55 -17.16
CA ARG A 1040 -31.13 26.02 -18.50
C ARG A 1040 -32.07 27.22 -18.50
N MET A 1041 -32.98 27.32 -17.53
CA MET A 1041 -33.82 28.51 -17.37
C MET A 1041 -32.99 29.73 -16.97
N ARG A 1042 -32.09 29.57 -15.99
CA ARG A 1042 -31.17 30.64 -15.55
C ARG A 1042 -30.23 31.09 -16.68
N ASP A 1043 -29.73 30.13 -17.47
CA ASP A 1043 -28.95 30.45 -18.67
C ASP A 1043 -29.75 31.23 -19.70
N ALA A 1044 -30.99 30.84 -19.98
CA ALA A 1044 -31.84 31.57 -20.92
C ALA A 1044 -32.01 33.03 -20.50
N SER A 1045 -32.23 33.30 -19.20
CA SER A 1045 -32.25 34.66 -18.66
C SER A 1045 -30.94 35.41 -18.89
N ALA A 1046 -29.80 34.78 -18.58
CA ALA A 1046 -28.48 35.39 -18.78
C ALA A 1046 -28.23 35.74 -20.25
N ARG A 1047 -28.58 34.84 -21.18
CA ARG A 1047 -28.38 35.05 -22.62
C ARG A 1047 -29.28 36.15 -23.18
N ILE A 1048 -30.54 36.21 -22.75
CA ILE A 1048 -31.46 37.30 -23.13
C ILE A 1048 -30.92 38.64 -22.62
N ALA A 1049 -30.53 38.71 -21.35
CA ALA A 1049 -29.95 39.91 -20.76
C ALA A 1049 -28.65 40.33 -21.47
N SER A 1050 -27.77 39.38 -21.79
CA SER A 1050 -26.52 39.63 -22.53
C SER A 1050 -26.81 40.24 -23.90
N MET A 1051 -27.77 39.68 -24.65
CA MET A 1051 -28.21 40.25 -25.93
C MET A 1051 -28.83 41.64 -25.78
N GLN A 1052 -29.61 41.89 -24.72
CA GLN A 1052 -30.18 43.22 -24.45
C GLN A 1052 -29.09 44.26 -24.22
N LEU A 1053 -28.12 43.95 -23.35
CA LEU A 1053 -27.01 44.85 -23.02
C LEU A 1053 -26.12 45.12 -24.25
N LEU A 1054 -25.67 44.07 -24.95
CA LEU A 1054 -24.79 44.19 -26.11
C LEU A 1054 -25.42 44.93 -27.30
N ASN A 1055 -26.75 44.96 -27.40
CA ASN A 1055 -27.47 45.64 -28.48
C ASN A 1055 -28.16 46.94 -28.03
N GLY A 1056 -27.98 47.36 -26.77
CA GLY A 1056 -28.60 48.57 -26.22
C GLY A 1056 -30.13 48.54 -26.21
N VAL A 1057 -30.74 47.37 -25.99
CA VAL A 1057 -32.20 47.18 -26.00
C VAL A 1057 -32.72 47.04 -24.57
N SER A 1058 -33.42 48.06 -24.07
CA SER A 1058 -33.93 48.10 -22.69
C SER A 1058 -35.06 47.09 -22.42
N ASP A 1059 -35.95 46.83 -23.38
CA ASP A 1059 -37.07 45.89 -23.23
C ASP A 1059 -36.80 44.55 -23.93
N ALA A 1060 -36.90 43.45 -23.17
CA ALA A 1060 -36.64 42.10 -23.67
C ALA A 1060 -37.58 41.71 -24.82
N ARG A 1061 -38.84 42.17 -24.84
CA ARG A 1061 -39.77 41.86 -25.94
C ARG A 1061 -39.35 42.51 -27.26
N THR A 1062 -38.79 43.72 -27.17
CA THR A 1062 -38.27 44.46 -28.32
C THR A 1062 -37.09 43.73 -28.98
N LEU A 1063 -36.26 43.04 -28.18
CA LEU A 1063 -35.17 42.22 -28.69
C LEU A 1063 -35.66 41.17 -29.72
N PHE A 1064 -36.67 40.39 -29.36
CA PHE A 1064 -37.22 39.36 -30.25
C PHE A 1064 -37.98 39.95 -31.44
N ARG A 1065 -38.66 41.10 -31.26
CA ARG A 1065 -39.38 41.79 -32.33
C ARG A 1065 -38.42 42.28 -33.43
N ASN A 1066 -37.27 42.82 -33.05
CA ASN A 1066 -36.26 43.33 -33.99
C ASN A 1066 -35.75 42.27 -34.98
N VAL A 1067 -35.84 41.00 -34.64
CA VAL A 1067 -35.44 39.87 -35.48
C VAL A 1067 -36.62 39.04 -35.99
N GLY A 1068 -37.86 39.54 -35.85
CA GLY A 1068 -39.07 38.91 -36.39
C GLY A 1068 -39.53 37.65 -35.64
N LEU A 1069 -39.19 37.51 -34.35
CA LEU A 1069 -39.55 36.36 -33.52
C LEU A 1069 -40.79 36.59 -32.63
N GLU A 1070 -41.53 37.69 -32.83
CA GLU A 1070 -42.69 38.09 -32.00
C GLU A 1070 -43.78 37.01 -31.88
N PHE A 1071 -44.07 36.27 -32.95
CA PHE A 1071 -45.09 35.20 -32.92
C PHE A 1071 -44.64 34.01 -32.07
N ARG A 1072 -43.35 33.63 -32.14
CA ARG A 1072 -42.80 32.55 -31.31
C ARG A 1072 -42.73 32.98 -29.84
N LEU A 1073 -42.33 34.23 -29.58
CA LEU A 1073 -42.35 34.82 -28.24
C LEU A 1073 -43.75 34.76 -27.62
N ALA A 1074 -44.78 35.27 -28.31
CA ALA A 1074 -46.16 35.25 -27.81
C ALA A 1074 -46.71 33.82 -27.63
N GLY A 1075 -46.25 32.86 -28.44
CA GLY A 1075 -46.52 31.44 -28.24
C GLY A 1075 -45.96 30.92 -26.92
N LEU A 1076 -44.70 31.24 -26.63
CA LEU A 1076 -44.00 30.80 -25.42
C LEU A 1076 -44.51 31.49 -24.15
N GLU A 1077 -44.83 32.79 -24.19
CA GLU A 1077 -45.44 33.52 -23.07
C GLU A 1077 -46.80 32.89 -22.67
N ARG A 1078 -47.61 32.49 -23.65
CA ARG A 1078 -48.86 31.76 -23.38
C ARG A 1078 -48.63 30.39 -22.77
N LEU A 1079 -47.56 29.69 -23.16
CA LEU A 1079 -47.20 28.41 -22.56
C LEU A 1079 -46.74 28.58 -21.11
N ALA A 1080 -45.87 29.56 -20.83
CA ALA A 1080 -45.44 29.91 -19.48
C ALA A 1080 -46.63 30.24 -18.57
N PHE A 1081 -47.55 31.10 -19.04
CA PHE A 1081 -48.76 31.44 -18.29
C PHE A 1081 -49.64 30.22 -17.96
N LYS A 1082 -49.78 29.27 -18.90
CA LYS A 1082 -50.51 28.03 -18.65
C LYS A 1082 -49.83 27.13 -17.60
N LEU A 1083 -48.50 27.09 -17.61
CA LEU A 1083 -47.71 26.33 -16.63
C LEU A 1083 -47.77 26.97 -15.24
N GLU A 1084 -47.77 28.30 -15.15
CA GLU A 1084 -47.96 28.99 -13.87
C GLU A 1084 -49.36 28.77 -13.28
N ALA A 1085 -50.38 28.66 -14.12
CA ALA A 1085 -51.77 28.55 -13.69
C ALA A 1085 -52.19 27.13 -13.26
N ALA A 1086 -51.37 26.11 -13.50
CA ALA A 1086 -51.70 24.72 -13.22
C ALA A 1086 -50.51 23.96 -12.60
N PRO A 1087 -50.60 23.50 -11.33
CA PRO A 1087 -49.55 22.68 -10.74
C PRO A 1087 -49.44 21.36 -11.51
N PHE A 1088 -48.21 20.97 -11.86
CA PHE A 1088 -47.91 19.72 -12.57
C PHE A 1088 -47.15 18.76 -11.64
N THR A 1089 -47.41 17.46 -11.79
CA THR A 1089 -46.80 16.40 -10.97
C THR A 1089 -45.64 15.69 -11.67
N THR A 1090 -45.25 16.12 -12.87
CA THR A 1090 -44.16 15.54 -13.66
C THR A 1090 -43.30 16.64 -14.27
N LEU A 1091 -42.06 16.30 -14.63
CA LEU A 1091 -41.11 17.25 -15.23
C LEU A 1091 -41.36 17.53 -16.72
N THR A 1092 -42.18 16.71 -17.40
CA THR A 1092 -42.40 16.77 -18.85
C THR A 1092 -42.89 18.14 -19.35
N PRO A 1093 -43.86 18.81 -18.69
CA PRO A 1093 -44.34 20.11 -19.15
C PRO A 1093 -43.27 21.20 -19.07
N ILE A 1094 -42.47 21.23 -17.99
CA ILE A 1094 -41.32 22.13 -17.88
C ILE A 1094 -40.27 21.78 -18.92
N ALA A 1095 -39.96 20.49 -19.12
CA ALA A 1095 -38.93 20.08 -20.09
C ALA A 1095 -39.26 20.56 -21.52
N ALA A 1096 -40.53 20.44 -21.93
CA ALA A 1096 -40.99 20.96 -23.22
C ALA A 1096 -40.87 22.49 -23.29
N PHE A 1097 -41.27 23.19 -22.24
CA PHE A 1097 -41.14 24.65 -22.17
C PHE A 1097 -39.68 25.11 -22.24
N VAL A 1098 -38.78 24.50 -21.48
CA VAL A 1098 -37.35 24.84 -21.47
C VAL A 1098 -36.68 24.54 -22.82
N ALA A 1099 -37.11 23.48 -23.51
CA ALA A 1099 -36.64 23.19 -24.87
C ALA A 1099 -37.05 24.30 -25.86
N GLU A 1100 -38.31 24.73 -25.84
CA GLU A 1100 -38.82 25.83 -26.68
C GLU A 1100 -38.20 27.18 -26.32
N LEU A 1101 -38.00 27.45 -25.02
CA LEU A 1101 -37.30 28.63 -24.53
C LEU A 1101 -35.88 28.71 -25.10
N ASN A 1102 -35.10 27.64 -24.96
CA ASN A 1102 -33.75 27.61 -25.52
C ASN A 1102 -33.77 27.76 -27.05
N ALA A 1103 -34.68 27.08 -27.76
CA ALA A 1103 -34.80 27.20 -29.21
C ALA A 1103 -35.20 28.61 -29.67
N LEU A 1104 -35.97 29.35 -28.87
CA LEU A 1104 -36.29 30.76 -29.12
C LEU A 1104 -35.06 31.65 -28.89
N VAL A 1105 -34.34 31.46 -27.77
CA VAL A 1105 -33.14 32.21 -27.42
C VAL A 1105 -32.02 31.97 -28.45
N ASP A 1106 -31.79 30.72 -28.86
CA ASP A 1106 -30.81 30.34 -29.89
C ASP A 1106 -31.11 31.00 -31.24
N ALA A 1107 -32.38 31.00 -31.66
CA ALA A 1107 -32.79 31.65 -32.89
C ALA A 1107 -32.57 33.17 -32.84
N CYS A 1108 -32.82 33.80 -31.69
CA CYS A 1108 -32.59 35.23 -31.47
C CYS A 1108 -31.09 35.56 -31.52
N ASP A 1109 -30.27 34.85 -30.76
CA ASP A 1109 -28.81 35.01 -30.70
C ASP A 1109 -28.17 34.82 -32.10
N ALA A 1110 -28.57 33.76 -32.82
CA ALA A 1110 -28.11 33.53 -34.19
C ALA A 1110 -28.51 34.67 -35.16
N ALA A 1111 -29.72 35.23 -35.04
CA ALA A 1111 -30.17 36.34 -35.87
C ALA A 1111 -29.33 37.62 -35.62
N TYR A 1112 -29.01 37.91 -34.36
CA TYR A 1112 -28.17 39.04 -33.97
C TYR A 1112 -26.70 38.87 -34.38
N ARG A 1113 -26.12 37.66 -34.27
CA ARG A 1113 -24.77 37.36 -34.80
C ARG A 1113 -24.69 37.52 -36.32
N ASN A 1114 -25.74 37.10 -37.04
CA ASN A 1114 -25.81 37.27 -38.50
C ASN A 1114 -26.00 38.75 -38.92
N HIS A 1115 -26.71 39.55 -38.12
CA HIS A 1115 -26.88 41.00 -38.36
C HIS A 1115 -25.60 41.80 -38.12
N SER A 1116 -24.83 41.47 -37.08
CA SER A 1116 -23.53 42.09 -36.79
C SER A 1116 -22.46 41.71 -37.83
N GLY A 1117 -22.48 40.48 -38.37
CA GLY A 1117 -21.64 40.08 -39.51
C GLY A 1117 -21.95 40.83 -40.82
N LYS A 1118 -23.21 41.24 -41.05
CA LYS A 1118 -23.60 42.10 -42.19
C LYS A 1118 -23.16 43.56 -41.99
N ARG A 1119 -23.21 44.11 -40.77
CA ARG A 1119 -22.68 45.45 -40.45
C ARG A 1119 -21.15 45.54 -40.63
N ALA A 1120 -20.40 44.50 -40.27
CA ALA A 1120 -18.94 44.45 -40.47
C ALA A 1120 -18.54 44.34 -41.97
N LYS A 1121 -19.34 43.64 -42.80
CA LYS A 1121 -19.14 43.62 -44.26
C LYS A 1121 -19.56 44.93 -44.95
N GLY A 1122 -20.59 45.62 -44.45
CA GLY A 1122 -21.01 46.95 -44.92
C GLY A 1122 -20.00 48.06 -44.61
N ALA A 1123 -19.28 47.96 -43.47
CA ALA A 1123 -18.21 48.90 -43.13
C ALA A 1123 -16.94 48.71 -43.98
N ARG A 1124 -16.71 47.51 -44.56
CA ARG A 1124 -15.60 47.26 -45.51
C ARG A 1124 -15.91 47.67 -46.95
N SER A 1125 -17.18 47.77 -47.37
CA SER A 1125 -17.53 48.28 -48.70
C SER A 1125 -17.60 49.81 -48.80
N GLY A 1126 -17.76 50.51 -47.67
CA GLY A 1126 -17.78 51.98 -47.61
C GLY A 1126 -16.40 52.67 -47.54
N ARG A 1127 -15.29 51.91 -47.40
CA ARG A 1127 -13.91 52.43 -47.31
C ARG A 1127 -13.04 52.17 -48.55
N ARG A 1128 -13.63 51.77 -49.68
CA ARG A 1128 -12.90 51.49 -50.94
C ARG A 1128 -12.97 52.60 -52.00
N ILE A 1129 -13.49 53.78 -51.66
CA ILE A 1129 -13.46 54.98 -52.52
C ILE A 1129 -12.82 56.14 -51.76
N SER A 1130 -11.54 56.01 -51.36
CA SER A 1130 -10.68 57.18 -51.02
C SER A 1130 -9.18 56.87 -50.84
N ALA A 1131 -8.66 55.72 -51.30
CA ALA A 1131 -7.24 55.42 -51.14
C ALA A 1131 -6.68 54.60 -52.32
N GLN A 1132 -6.66 55.23 -53.50
CA GLN A 1132 -5.72 54.90 -54.58
C GLN A 1132 -4.97 56.19 -54.93
N ALA A 1133 -4.00 56.53 -54.10
CA ALA A 1133 -2.88 57.42 -54.38
C ALA A 1133 -1.77 57.10 -53.36
N GLY A 1134 -0.74 56.36 -53.79
CA GLY A 1134 0.43 56.03 -52.98
C GLY A 1134 0.93 54.59 -53.14
N ALA A 1135 1.85 54.42 -54.10
CA ALA A 1135 2.73 53.30 -54.48
C ALA A 1135 3.17 52.34 -53.35
N SER A 1136 3.54 51.08 -53.59
CA SER A 1136 3.74 50.24 -54.79
C SER A 1136 3.56 48.77 -54.40
#